data_AF-A0A7V4ZFK6-F1
#
_entry.id   AF-A0A7V4ZFK6-F1
#
_cell.length_a   1.000
_cell.length_b   1.000
_cell.length_c   1.000
_cell.angle_alpha   90.00
_cell.angle_beta   90.00
_cell.angle_gamma   90.00
#
_symmetry.space_group_name_H-M   'P 1'
#
loop_
_entity.id
_entity.type
_entity.pdbx_description
1 polymer ?
#
loop_
_entity_poly.entity_id
_entity_poly.type
_entity_poly.pdbx_seq_one_letter_code
_entity_poly.pdbx_strand_id
1 'polypeptide(L)'
;MRQVRKDVGGAAPQESGDPWTKAPWRRVRTSRFAKHRRNNWKSLVSSLLAVVAAAVVVYVGQLYPFPVEWTIAMAGALLAFALFQLGKFLPDDWFVGFLFCLSVALYFASVAYRSKVDDLSWRTEEVFCLEGTGATSGGTELRLSYPRTIPLEPADKPGWAVSAYLWPGCPRGDANVQPPTGVGIPALAVHGEAVTYTVMLTPTLADVLVLTDHEGIPVPPRLVVATTATAEEPAKCYARQALPVTRTFPVTTSLEVSVLNADGEPVLGRESLEVTLEDSRSAWRRHFWELLLGPTTPLLAFAGAVASLGAWWWQEEQKRRREREQKKLVEIAYLRQLVEKYKSAEASETRRKYLEEAVRELESVRGKYRGDPEVKDELQRTLESVRRAQLEQIRTTMWLRWHEASEQYKTLKENKEAEGWEDEALLSLFESVGRMLEGLAPRPEPPEAPSVAAWVRNKGLKFNPFGPEKAEDDPHFLERSVPPPGWDIIGKPGPVIIRGAPGSGRTAARLYLMDQCEKQGFATGQGAADTLAFTWEPPLEGPAADAATACERSLAACVAEANLTQLARNPDLFERTPFPQQRALALLFRLTEDAIGDPRVCLEGRGLGENRAEALALQFRRLSRGLKVPQYADQRAMIALLSRARLATFAQHYVCVEIPDDILDEDSIPEAKVHLKALGDMMPVVARARIFIKAFVRQASEIDSLFPAT
;
A
#
# COMPACT_ATOMS: atom_id res chain seq x y z
N MET A 1 -38.14 -89.79 2.46
CA MET A 1 -39.58 -89.52 2.30
C MET A 1 -39.70 -88.11 1.75
N ARG A 2 -39.86 -87.97 0.42
CA ARG A 2 -41.16 -87.74 -0.28
C ARG A 2 -41.78 -86.39 0.13
N GLN A 3 -41.68 -85.37 -0.72
CA GLN A 3 -42.72 -84.93 -1.70
C GLN A 3 -43.82 -84.09 -0.99
N VAL A 4 -44.33 -82.93 -1.45
CA VAL A 4 -44.18 -82.17 -2.71
C VAL A 4 -45.10 -80.93 -2.66
N ARG A 5 -44.71 -79.83 -3.35
CA ARG A 5 -45.54 -78.76 -3.98
C ARG A 5 -46.36 -77.82 -3.05
N LYS A 6 -46.61 -76.54 -3.37
CA LYS A 6 -46.38 -75.69 -4.57
C LYS A 6 -46.67 -74.22 -4.24
N ASP A 7 -45.93 -73.33 -4.91
CA ASP A 7 -46.28 -72.05 -5.60
C ASP A 7 -47.35 -71.14 -4.95
N VAL A 8 -47.12 -69.84 -4.72
CA VAL A 8 -46.94 -68.72 -5.69
C VAL A 8 -46.18 -67.60 -4.95
N GLY A 9 -45.07 -67.01 -5.40
CA GLY A 9 -44.89 -66.14 -6.56
C GLY A 9 -43.93 -65.02 -6.11
N GLY A 10 -42.87 -64.76 -6.88
CA GLY A 10 -41.74 -63.92 -6.47
C GLY A 10 -41.92 -62.42 -6.73
N ALA A 11 -41.08 -61.63 -6.06
CA ALA A 11 -40.53 -60.37 -6.57
C ALA A 11 -39.28 -60.00 -5.75
N ALA A 12 -38.20 -59.63 -6.45
CA ALA A 12 -36.90 -59.24 -5.92
C ALA A 12 -36.95 -57.89 -5.16
N PRO A 13 -35.99 -57.60 -4.26
CA PRO A 13 -35.88 -56.29 -3.64
C PRO A 13 -35.45 -55.25 -4.68
N GLN A 14 -36.27 -54.21 -4.78
CA GLN A 14 -36.15 -53.08 -5.68
C GLN A 14 -34.98 -52.19 -5.22
N GLU A 15 -33.91 -52.16 -6.01
CA GLU A 15 -32.87 -51.13 -5.95
C GLU A 15 -33.51 -49.77 -6.26
N SER A 16 -33.59 -48.89 -5.26
CA SER A 16 -33.92 -47.48 -5.47
C SER A 16 -32.70 -46.79 -6.07
N GLY A 17 -32.71 -46.69 -7.40
CA GLY A 17 -31.77 -45.88 -8.17
C GLY A 17 -31.92 -44.40 -7.83
N ASP A 18 -30.81 -43.79 -7.42
CA ASP A 18 -30.68 -42.36 -7.19
C ASP A 18 -30.30 -41.68 -8.52
N PRO A 19 -31.15 -40.82 -9.12
CA PRO A 19 -30.93 -40.29 -10.46
C PRO A 19 -30.27 -38.90 -10.43
N TRP A 20 -29.10 -38.74 -9.79
CA TRP A 20 -28.40 -37.43 -9.79
C TRP A 20 -26.88 -37.48 -9.95
N THR A 21 -26.27 -38.60 -10.32
CA THR A 21 -24.85 -38.64 -10.69
C THR A 21 -24.66 -38.57 -12.21
N LYS A 22 -24.63 -37.37 -12.77
CA LYS A 22 -23.85 -36.97 -13.97
C LYS A 22 -24.15 -35.52 -14.36
N ALA A 23 -23.29 -34.58 -13.93
CA ALA A 23 -23.13 -33.30 -14.61
C ALA A 23 -21.64 -32.88 -14.64
N PRO A 24 -21.06 -32.59 -15.82
CA PRO A 24 -19.64 -32.32 -15.99
C PRO A 24 -19.36 -30.82 -15.89
N TRP A 25 -19.10 -30.32 -14.68
CA TRP A 25 -18.64 -28.92 -14.48
C TRP A 25 -17.44 -28.84 -13.52
N ARG A 26 -16.50 -29.78 -13.65
CA ARG A 26 -15.17 -29.68 -13.02
C ARG A 26 -14.14 -29.28 -14.08
N ARG A 27 -13.71 -28.01 -14.05
CA ARG A 27 -12.39 -27.47 -14.50
C ARG A 27 -12.53 -26.05 -15.11
N VAL A 28 -12.89 -25.03 -14.33
CA VAL A 28 -12.58 -23.63 -14.76
C VAL A 28 -12.19 -22.67 -13.61
N ARG A 29 -12.59 -22.89 -12.35
CA ARG A 29 -12.56 -21.80 -11.35
C ARG A 29 -11.32 -21.63 -10.46
N THR A 30 -10.38 -22.56 -10.40
CA THR A 30 -9.19 -22.43 -9.54
C THR A 30 -8.02 -21.62 -10.15
N SER A 31 -8.08 -21.25 -11.44
CA SER A 31 -6.90 -20.65 -12.11
C SER A 31 -6.84 -19.12 -12.10
N ARG A 32 -7.93 -18.38 -11.82
CA ARG A 32 -7.96 -16.91 -12.04
C ARG A 32 -7.57 -16.07 -10.81
N PHE A 33 -7.95 -16.45 -9.60
CA PHE A 33 -7.57 -15.73 -8.37
C PHE A 33 -6.10 -15.93 -8.00
N ALA A 34 -5.59 -17.17 -8.16
CA ALA A 34 -4.16 -17.45 -8.05
C ALA A 34 -3.35 -16.68 -9.11
N LYS A 35 -3.91 -16.37 -10.29
CA LYS A 35 -3.22 -15.63 -11.36
C LYS A 35 -3.10 -14.14 -11.06
N HIS A 36 -4.07 -13.53 -10.38
CA HIS A 36 -4.03 -12.10 -10.05
C HIS A 36 -3.08 -11.80 -8.88
N ARG A 37 -3.12 -12.58 -7.79
CA ARG A 37 -2.17 -12.46 -6.66
C ARG A 37 -0.73 -12.81 -7.06
N ARG A 38 -0.55 -13.82 -7.91
CA ARG A 38 0.76 -14.21 -8.44
C ARG A 38 1.33 -13.15 -9.39
N ASN A 39 0.50 -12.37 -10.08
CA ASN A 39 0.96 -11.28 -10.93
C ASN A 39 1.39 -10.05 -10.11
N ASN A 40 0.65 -9.67 -9.06
CA ASN A 40 1.04 -8.55 -8.19
C ASN A 40 2.30 -8.86 -7.39
N TRP A 41 2.42 -10.09 -6.85
CA TRP A 41 3.64 -10.54 -6.18
C TRP A 41 4.84 -10.58 -7.12
N LYS A 42 4.68 -11.10 -8.35
CA LYS A 42 5.75 -11.08 -9.36
C LYS A 42 6.18 -9.67 -9.72
N SER A 43 5.25 -8.71 -9.80
CA SER A 43 5.56 -7.30 -10.10
C SER A 43 6.31 -6.62 -8.95
N LEU A 44 5.95 -6.92 -7.71
CA LEU A 44 6.60 -6.37 -6.52
C LEU A 44 8.01 -6.96 -6.33
N VAL A 45 8.14 -8.29 -6.51
CA VAL A 45 9.44 -8.99 -6.51
C VAL A 45 10.32 -8.53 -7.68
N SER A 46 9.78 -8.31 -8.88
CA SER A 46 10.58 -7.78 -10.00
C SER A 46 11.06 -6.35 -9.76
N SER A 47 10.25 -5.54 -9.07
CA SER A 47 10.62 -4.15 -8.72
C SER A 47 11.73 -4.13 -7.67
N LEU A 48 11.61 -4.96 -6.64
CA LEU A 48 12.63 -5.10 -5.61
C LEU A 48 13.94 -5.66 -6.19
N LEU A 49 13.85 -6.67 -7.07
CA LEU A 49 15.00 -7.21 -7.80
C LEU A 49 15.63 -6.19 -8.73
N ALA A 50 14.85 -5.32 -9.38
CA ALA A 50 15.41 -4.26 -10.23
C ALA A 50 16.16 -3.20 -9.41
N VAL A 51 15.64 -2.82 -8.23
CA VAL A 51 16.33 -1.88 -7.31
C VAL A 51 17.60 -2.50 -6.75
N VAL A 52 17.53 -3.78 -6.32
CA VAL A 52 18.71 -4.51 -5.84
C VAL A 52 19.73 -4.71 -6.97
N ALA A 53 19.29 -5.05 -8.19
CA ALA A 53 20.17 -5.15 -9.34
C ALA A 53 20.82 -3.80 -9.69
N ALA A 54 20.09 -2.68 -9.57
CA ALA A 54 20.67 -1.34 -9.78
C ALA A 54 21.75 -1.04 -8.73
N ALA A 55 21.47 -1.33 -7.46
CA ALA A 55 22.43 -1.16 -6.37
C ALA A 55 23.65 -2.06 -6.55
N VAL A 56 23.47 -3.31 -7.00
CA VAL A 56 24.56 -4.25 -7.29
C VAL A 56 25.35 -3.82 -8.52
N VAL A 57 24.73 -3.33 -9.59
CA VAL A 57 25.44 -2.80 -10.77
C VAL A 57 26.27 -1.58 -10.41
N VAL A 58 25.73 -0.66 -9.59
CA VAL A 58 26.49 0.48 -9.06
C VAL A 58 27.65 0.02 -8.18
N TYR A 59 27.42 -0.96 -7.30
CA TYR A 59 28.44 -1.49 -6.40
C TYR A 59 29.54 -2.28 -7.13
N VAL A 60 29.18 -3.12 -8.10
CA VAL A 60 30.12 -3.90 -8.92
C VAL A 60 30.87 -3.00 -9.90
N GLY A 61 30.21 -1.97 -10.45
CA GLY A 61 30.87 -0.94 -11.26
C GLY A 61 31.83 -0.04 -10.46
N GLN A 62 31.69 0.02 -9.13
CA GLN A 62 32.70 0.62 -8.25
C GLN A 62 33.89 -0.31 -7.97
N LEU A 63 33.73 -1.63 -8.16
CA LEU A 63 34.75 -2.64 -7.87
C LEU A 63 35.54 -3.10 -9.11
N TYR A 64 35.02 -2.88 -10.32
CA TYR A 64 35.66 -3.23 -11.58
C TYR A 64 35.75 -2.02 -12.52
N PRO A 65 36.81 -1.90 -13.35
CA PRO A 65 36.99 -0.79 -14.27
C PRO A 65 36.09 -0.97 -15.50
N PHE A 66 34.78 -0.87 -15.31
CA PHE A 66 33.84 -0.64 -16.41
C PHE A 66 33.76 0.86 -16.69
N PRO A 67 33.50 1.29 -17.94
CA PRO A 67 33.28 2.70 -18.24
C PRO A 67 32.08 3.19 -17.42
N VAL A 68 32.32 4.15 -16.53
CA VAL A 68 31.36 4.69 -15.55
C VAL A 68 30.03 5.10 -16.21
N GLU A 69 30.09 5.50 -17.47
CA GLU A 69 28.98 5.87 -18.34
C GLU A 69 27.93 4.73 -18.50
N TRP A 70 28.37 3.48 -18.63
CA TRP A 70 27.48 2.33 -18.77
C TRP A 70 26.80 1.97 -17.44
N THR A 71 27.53 2.10 -16.34
CA THR A 71 27.02 1.83 -14.99
C THR A 71 25.90 2.80 -14.63
N ILE A 72 26.05 4.07 -14.97
CA ILE A 72 25.04 5.10 -14.69
C ILE A 72 23.85 4.98 -15.64
N ALA A 73 24.07 4.65 -16.92
CA ALA A 73 22.98 4.37 -17.86
C ALA A 73 22.13 3.17 -17.40
N MET A 74 22.76 2.08 -16.96
CA MET A 74 22.05 0.91 -16.41
C MET A 74 21.32 1.22 -15.11
N ALA A 75 21.95 1.96 -14.19
CA ALA A 75 21.32 2.36 -12.93
C ALA A 75 20.11 3.27 -13.17
N GLY A 76 20.22 4.23 -14.10
CA GLY A 76 19.12 5.10 -14.51
C GLY A 76 17.96 4.33 -15.16
N ALA A 77 18.26 3.38 -16.04
CA ALA A 77 17.23 2.53 -16.66
C ALA A 77 16.50 1.65 -15.63
N LEU A 78 17.22 1.09 -14.66
CA LEU A 78 16.64 0.28 -13.59
C LEU A 78 15.84 1.12 -12.59
N LEU A 79 16.26 2.35 -12.29
CA LEU A 79 15.51 3.28 -11.45
C LEU A 79 14.23 3.75 -12.14
N ALA A 80 14.29 4.09 -13.43
CA ALA A 80 13.11 4.44 -14.23
C ALA A 80 12.12 3.27 -14.28
N PHE A 81 12.61 2.03 -14.44
CA PHE A 81 11.78 0.82 -14.38
C PHE A 81 11.16 0.63 -12.99
N ALA A 82 11.90 0.83 -11.91
CA ALA A 82 11.38 0.74 -10.55
C ALA A 82 10.29 1.79 -10.27
N LEU A 83 10.51 3.04 -10.69
CA LEU A 83 9.53 4.13 -10.57
C LEU A 83 8.27 3.86 -11.41
N PHE A 84 8.41 3.31 -12.61
CA PHE A 84 7.27 2.86 -13.43
C PHE A 84 6.43 1.78 -12.73
N GLN A 85 7.07 0.82 -12.06
CA GLN A 85 6.35 -0.20 -11.32
C GLN A 85 5.71 0.33 -10.02
N LEU A 86 6.36 1.30 -9.36
CA LEU A 86 5.80 2.01 -8.20
C LEU A 86 4.58 2.86 -8.57
N GLY A 87 4.56 3.45 -9.77
CA GLY A 87 3.42 4.20 -10.30
C GLY A 87 2.11 3.43 -10.35
N LYS A 88 2.16 2.10 -10.42
CA LYS A 88 0.97 1.22 -10.37
C LYS A 88 0.26 1.21 -9.00
N PHE A 89 0.85 1.82 -7.97
CA PHE A 89 0.31 1.88 -6.62
C PHE A 89 -0.18 3.28 -6.21
N LEU A 90 0.08 4.30 -7.01
CA LEU A 90 -0.46 5.65 -6.80
C LEU A 90 -1.80 5.77 -7.54
N PRO A 91 -2.78 6.54 -7.01
CA PRO A 91 -3.99 6.87 -7.76
C PRO A 91 -3.60 7.49 -9.10
N ASP A 92 -4.20 7.01 -10.19
CA ASP A 92 -3.71 7.22 -11.55
C ASP A 92 -3.51 8.71 -11.93
N ASP A 93 -4.26 9.62 -11.30
CA ASP A 93 -4.19 11.06 -11.57
C ASP A 93 -2.95 11.75 -10.96
N TRP A 94 -2.37 11.19 -9.90
CA TRP A 94 -1.22 11.79 -9.20
C TRP A 94 0.13 11.45 -9.84
N PHE A 95 0.25 10.27 -10.44
CA PHE A 95 1.51 9.78 -11.00
C PHE A 95 1.95 10.60 -12.22
N VAL A 96 1.00 10.94 -13.10
CA VAL A 96 1.28 11.75 -14.30
C VAL A 96 1.64 13.19 -13.92
N GLY A 97 0.95 13.78 -12.95
CA GLY A 97 1.28 15.10 -12.42
C GLY A 97 2.68 15.17 -11.81
N PHE A 98 3.06 14.14 -11.03
CA PHE A 98 4.39 14.06 -10.43
C PHE A 98 5.51 13.96 -11.48
N LEU A 99 5.36 13.09 -12.48
CA LEU A 99 6.36 12.95 -13.55
C LEU A 99 6.48 14.24 -14.40
N PHE A 100 5.37 14.92 -14.66
CA PHE A 100 5.39 16.20 -15.36
C PHE A 100 6.11 17.28 -14.53
N CYS A 101 5.77 17.45 -13.25
CA CYS A 101 6.46 18.42 -12.39
C CYS A 101 7.95 18.12 -12.24
N LEU A 102 8.34 16.85 -12.12
CA LEU A 102 9.74 16.44 -12.01
C LEU A 102 10.52 16.74 -13.30
N SER A 103 9.94 16.46 -14.46
CA SER A 103 10.60 16.74 -15.76
C SER A 103 10.75 18.24 -16.02
N VAL A 104 9.74 19.06 -15.68
CA VAL A 104 9.82 20.52 -15.76
C VAL A 104 10.86 21.07 -14.80
N ALA A 105 10.92 20.58 -13.56
CA ALA A 105 11.92 21.00 -12.58
C ALA A 105 13.35 20.66 -13.04
N LEU A 106 13.55 19.46 -13.61
CA LEU A 106 14.85 19.05 -14.17
C LEU A 106 15.24 19.89 -15.39
N TYR A 107 14.28 20.29 -16.23
CA TYR A 107 14.53 21.18 -17.37
C TYR A 107 14.93 22.60 -16.91
N PHE A 108 14.22 23.21 -15.96
CA PHE A 108 14.62 24.53 -15.47
C PHE A 108 15.95 24.49 -14.70
N ALA A 109 16.21 23.41 -13.96
CA ALA A 109 17.51 23.20 -13.33
C ALA A 109 18.65 23.08 -14.36
N SER A 110 18.42 22.43 -15.50
CA SER A 110 19.44 22.32 -16.56
C SER A 110 19.68 23.64 -17.29
N VAL A 111 18.64 24.43 -17.57
CA VAL A 111 18.77 25.77 -18.18
C VAL A 111 19.47 26.75 -17.24
N ALA A 112 19.11 26.74 -15.95
CA ALA A 112 19.76 27.55 -14.92
C ALA A 112 21.22 27.12 -14.67
N TYR A 113 21.55 25.85 -14.94
CA TYR A 113 22.91 25.34 -14.84
C TYR A 113 23.75 25.71 -16.07
N ARG A 114 23.26 25.50 -17.30
CA ARG A 114 23.96 25.91 -18.53
C ARG A 114 24.29 27.40 -18.55
N SER A 115 23.33 28.24 -18.16
CA SER A 115 23.54 29.69 -18.03
C SER A 115 24.60 30.08 -16.99
N LYS A 116 24.97 29.19 -16.06
CA LYS A 116 26.08 29.40 -15.12
C LYS A 116 27.39 28.74 -15.54
N VAL A 117 27.34 27.73 -16.42
CA VAL A 117 28.53 27.01 -16.90
C VAL A 117 29.15 27.70 -18.10
N ASP A 118 28.32 28.26 -19.00
CA ASP A 118 28.82 28.95 -20.20
C ASP A 118 29.43 30.34 -19.90
N ASP A 119 29.25 30.85 -18.67
CA ASP A 119 29.71 32.19 -18.25
C ASP A 119 30.98 32.17 -17.38
N LEU A 120 31.62 31.01 -17.19
CA LEU A 120 32.90 30.92 -16.49
C LEU A 120 34.07 30.96 -17.49
N SER A 121 34.48 32.17 -17.85
CA SER A 121 35.82 32.46 -18.37
C SER A 121 36.90 32.09 -17.34
N TRP A 122 37.21 30.80 -17.22
CA TRP A 122 38.21 30.24 -16.30
C TRP A 122 39.67 30.49 -16.73
N ARG A 123 39.91 31.07 -17.91
CA ARG A 123 41.26 31.29 -18.45
C ARG A 123 41.77 32.66 -18.01
N THR A 124 42.82 32.64 -17.20
CA THR A 124 43.63 33.82 -16.93
C THR A 124 44.68 33.91 -18.03
N GLU A 125 44.95 35.12 -18.50
CA GLU A 125 46.05 35.40 -19.43
C GLU A 125 47.01 36.34 -18.72
N GLU A 126 48.26 35.90 -18.59
CA GLU A 126 49.36 36.69 -18.01
C GLU A 126 50.36 37.02 -19.11
N VAL A 127 50.85 38.25 -19.13
CA VAL A 127 51.74 38.77 -20.18
C VAL A 127 53.07 39.15 -19.55
N PHE A 128 54.14 38.47 -19.97
CA PHE A 128 55.50 38.73 -19.53
C PHE A 128 56.29 39.43 -20.63
N CYS A 129 56.90 40.57 -20.30
CA CYS A 129 57.84 41.25 -21.20
C CYS A 129 59.23 40.64 -20.99
N LEU A 130 59.80 40.02 -22.02
CA LEU A 130 61.15 39.47 -21.99
C LEU A 130 62.14 40.56 -22.42
N GLU A 131 62.97 41.03 -21.48
CA GLU A 131 64.03 42.01 -21.78
C GLU A 131 65.16 41.33 -22.56
N GLY A 132 65.41 41.81 -23.78
CA GLY A 132 66.33 41.16 -24.72
C GLY A 132 67.79 41.28 -24.29
N THR A 133 68.48 40.15 -24.18
CA THR A 133 69.93 40.06 -23.96
C THR A 133 70.76 40.30 -25.24
N GLY A 134 70.18 40.81 -26.35
CA GLY A 134 70.94 41.08 -27.57
C GLY A 134 70.21 41.92 -28.62
N ALA A 135 70.89 42.95 -29.11
CA ALA A 135 70.79 43.78 -30.34
C ALA A 135 69.46 44.09 -31.07
N THR A 136 68.32 43.44 -30.81
CA THR A 136 67.02 43.78 -31.41
C THR A 136 66.19 44.58 -30.42
N SER A 137 65.97 45.86 -30.70
CA SER A 137 65.24 46.81 -29.84
C SER A 137 63.73 46.57 -29.73
N GLY A 138 63.20 45.48 -30.30
CA GLY A 138 61.82 45.04 -30.09
C GLY A 138 61.79 44.00 -28.97
N GLY A 139 61.19 44.33 -27.82
CA GLY A 139 60.97 43.36 -26.75
C GLY A 139 60.12 42.19 -27.23
N THR A 140 60.23 41.03 -26.59
CA THR A 140 59.40 39.85 -26.90
C THR A 140 58.35 39.70 -25.80
N GLU A 141 57.08 39.50 -26.16
CA GLU A 141 56.00 39.25 -25.18
C GLU A 141 55.69 37.75 -25.11
N LEU A 142 55.80 37.16 -23.92
CA LEU A 142 55.28 35.82 -23.64
C LEU A 142 53.89 35.95 -23.02
N ARG A 143 52.87 35.40 -23.67
CA ARG A 143 51.52 35.30 -23.11
C ARG A 143 51.26 33.88 -22.64
N LEU A 144 50.95 33.74 -21.37
CA LEU A 144 50.60 32.46 -20.77
C LEU A 144 49.11 32.44 -20.44
N SER A 145 48.36 31.56 -21.11
CA SER A 145 46.96 31.30 -20.81
C SER A 145 46.84 30.03 -19.99
N TYR A 146 46.26 30.13 -18.79
CA TYR A 146 46.12 29.00 -17.87
C TYR A 146 44.79 29.05 -17.11
N PRO A 147 44.30 27.88 -16.63
CA PRO A 147 43.06 27.84 -15.87
C PRO A 147 43.30 28.33 -14.44
N ARG A 148 42.50 29.31 -13.99
CA ARG A 148 42.60 29.82 -12.61
C ARG A 148 42.29 28.75 -11.58
N THR A 149 41.35 27.84 -11.88
CA THR A 149 41.08 26.63 -11.09
C THR A 149 41.42 25.39 -11.88
N ILE A 150 42.26 24.54 -11.29
CA ILE A 150 42.69 23.30 -11.92
C ILE A 150 41.76 22.17 -11.46
N PRO A 151 41.13 21.43 -12.39
CA PRO A 151 40.15 20.42 -12.04
C PRO A 151 40.78 19.17 -11.41
N LEU A 152 39.96 18.47 -10.63
CA LEU A 152 40.25 17.11 -10.17
C LEU A 152 39.80 16.12 -11.24
N GLU A 153 40.69 15.80 -12.18
CA GLU A 153 40.44 14.80 -13.22
C GLU A 153 41.10 13.46 -12.88
N PRO A 154 40.52 12.33 -13.33
CA PRO A 154 41.15 11.03 -13.22
C PRO A 154 42.44 10.94 -14.05
N ALA A 155 43.29 9.96 -13.72
CA ALA A 155 44.66 9.88 -14.23
C ALA A 155 44.78 9.66 -15.74
N ASP A 156 43.72 9.18 -16.37
CA ASP A 156 43.57 8.88 -17.80
C ASP A 156 43.12 10.09 -18.62
N LYS A 157 42.87 11.25 -18.00
CA LYS A 157 42.51 12.47 -18.70
C LYS A 157 43.66 13.47 -18.73
N PRO A 158 43.77 14.27 -19.81
CA PRO A 158 44.83 15.27 -19.94
C PRO A 158 44.73 16.40 -18.91
N GLY A 159 43.56 16.71 -18.35
CA GLY A 159 43.40 17.93 -17.56
C GLY A 159 43.17 19.16 -18.45
N TRP A 160 43.44 20.36 -17.93
CA TRP A 160 43.13 21.61 -18.63
C TRP A 160 44.37 22.27 -19.21
N ALA A 161 44.26 22.81 -20.42
CA ALA A 161 45.40 23.32 -21.17
C ALA A 161 46.02 24.57 -20.53
N VAL A 162 47.34 24.56 -20.39
CA VAL A 162 48.21 25.71 -20.15
C VAL A 162 48.95 25.98 -21.46
N SER A 163 48.68 27.14 -22.05
CA SER A 163 49.16 27.50 -23.39
C SER A 163 50.13 28.67 -23.29
N ALA A 164 51.31 28.54 -23.88
CA ALA A 164 52.29 29.60 -24.01
C ALA A 164 52.36 30.10 -25.46
N TYR A 165 52.18 31.40 -25.63
CA TYR A 165 52.29 32.10 -26.91
C TYR A 165 53.44 33.08 -26.82
N LEU A 166 54.21 33.20 -27.88
CA LEU A 166 55.28 34.17 -27.94
C LEU A 166 55.00 35.12 -29.09
N TRP A 167 54.88 36.39 -28.76
CA TRP A 167 54.54 37.44 -29.70
C TRP A 167 55.76 38.35 -29.87
N PRO A 168 56.16 38.68 -31.11
CA PRO A 168 57.14 39.74 -31.31
C PRO A 168 56.53 41.02 -30.75
N GLY A 169 57.10 41.56 -29.68
CA GLY A 169 56.50 42.69 -28.98
C GLY A 169 56.37 43.86 -29.94
N CYS A 170 55.23 44.52 -29.87
CA CYS A 170 55.08 45.79 -30.55
C CYS A 170 56.15 46.72 -29.95
N PRO A 171 56.99 47.41 -30.76
CA PRO A 171 57.95 48.35 -30.19
C PRO A 171 57.18 49.28 -29.27
N ARG A 172 57.55 49.32 -27.98
CA ARG A 172 56.94 50.20 -26.99
C ARG A 172 57.03 51.61 -27.56
N GLY A 173 55.94 52.07 -28.16
CA GLY A 173 55.84 53.44 -28.62
C GLY A 173 55.89 54.30 -27.37
N ASP A 174 57.01 54.99 -27.15
CA ASP A 174 56.96 56.24 -26.41
C ASP A 174 55.78 57.02 -26.98
N ALA A 175 54.76 57.25 -26.16
CA ALA A 175 53.42 57.68 -26.58
C ALA A 175 53.37 59.10 -27.20
N ASN A 176 54.51 59.66 -27.64
CA ASN A 176 54.67 61.00 -28.18
C ASN A 176 55.34 61.08 -29.56
N VAL A 177 55.66 59.98 -30.24
CA VAL A 177 56.14 60.03 -31.63
C VAL A 177 55.03 59.56 -32.57
N GLN A 178 54.31 60.51 -33.17
CA GLN A 178 53.38 60.25 -34.26
C GLN A 178 54.13 59.52 -35.40
N PRO A 179 53.67 58.35 -35.86
CA PRO A 179 54.27 57.72 -37.03
C PRO A 179 54.02 58.62 -38.26
N PRO A 180 55.03 58.86 -39.12
CA PRO A 180 54.82 59.62 -40.34
C PRO A 180 53.81 58.89 -41.22
N THR A 181 52.67 59.53 -41.43
CA THR A 181 51.63 59.09 -42.38
C THR A 181 52.22 59.02 -43.77
N GLY A 182 52.32 57.80 -44.32
CA GLY A 182 52.52 57.60 -45.75
C GLY A 182 53.82 56.94 -46.16
N VAL A 183 54.18 55.81 -45.56
CA VAL A 183 55.00 54.80 -46.25
C VAL A 183 54.42 53.45 -45.85
N GLY A 184 54.07 52.62 -46.85
CA GLY A 184 53.53 51.28 -46.61
C GLY A 184 54.44 50.52 -45.65
N ILE A 185 53.83 49.87 -44.65
CA ILE A 185 54.53 48.96 -43.75
C ILE A 185 55.29 47.99 -44.66
N PRO A 186 56.63 48.03 -44.75
CA PRO A 186 57.34 46.99 -45.44
C PRO A 186 56.98 45.72 -44.70
N ALA A 187 56.46 44.73 -45.42
CA ALA A 187 56.40 43.36 -44.91
C ALA A 187 57.80 43.08 -44.36
N LEU A 188 57.94 43.05 -43.03
CA LEU A 188 59.18 42.68 -42.38
C LEU A 188 59.46 41.28 -42.90
N ALA A 189 60.37 41.17 -43.86
CA ALA A 189 60.99 39.92 -44.23
C ALA A 189 61.80 39.49 -43.01
N VAL A 190 61.11 38.84 -42.07
CA VAL A 190 61.72 38.17 -40.93
C VAL A 190 62.47 36.96 -41.48
N HIS A 191 63.66 37.21 -42.04
CA HIS A 191 64.72 36.23 -42.16
C HIS A 191 65.56 36.17 -40.88
N GLY A 192 64.95 36.51 -39.74
CA GLY A 192 65.53 36.22 -38.43
C GLY A 192 65.42 34.73 -38.16
N GLU A 193 66.54 34.11 -37.83
CA GLU A 193 66.55 32.75 -37.28
C GLU A 193 65.53 32.67 -36.13
N ALA A 194 64.71 31.61 -36.14
CA ALA A 194 63.69 31.42 -35.11
C ALA A 194 64.36 31.35 -33.73
N VAL A 195 64.13 32.35 -32.89
CA VAL A 195 64.60 32.34 -31.51
C VAL A 195 63.69 31.41 -30.73
N THR A 196 64.30 30.44 -30.04
CA THR A 196 63.58 29.49 -29.20
C THR A 196 63.76 29.88 -27.74
N TYR A 197 62.65 29.89 -27.01
CA TYR A 197 62.61 30.06 -25.57
C TYR A 197 62.07 28.80 -24.92
N THR A 198 62.65 28.45 -23.78
CA THR A 198 62.15 27.36 -22.94
C THR A 198 61.42 27.95 -21.75
N VAL A 199 60.11 27.77 -21.68
CA VAL A 199 59.27 28.15 -20.54
C VAL A 199 59.18 26.96 -19.57
N MET A 200 59.71 27.15 -18.38
CA MET A 200 59.68 26.18 -17.29
C MET A 200 58.51 26.48 -16.37
N LEU A 201 57.65 25.50 -16.12
CA LEU A 201 56.41 25.62 -15.33
C LEU A 201 56.48 24.72 -14.09
N THR A 202 57.07 25.20 -13.00
CA THR A 202 57.33 24.38 -11.81
C THR A 202 56.20 24.52 -10.78
N PRO A 203 55.41 23.47 -10.51
CA PRO A 203 54.42 23.52 -9.44
C PRO A 203 55.14 23.62 -8.07
N THR A 204 54.72 24.54 -7.22
CA THR A 204 55.28 24.68 -5.86
C THR A 204 55.00 23.43 -5.00
N LEU A 205 53.94 22.68 -5.32
CA LEU A 205 53.57 21.42 -4.71
C LEU A 205 53.49 20.31 -5.76
N ALA A 206 54.65 19.72 -6.11
CA ALA A 206 54.78 18.70 -7.15
C ALA A 206 53.91 17.43 -6.91
N ASP A 207 53.59 17.12 -5.65
CA ASP A 207 52.73 15.97 -5.30
C ASP A 207 51.23 16.24 -5.53
N VAL A 208 50.85 17.49 -5.81
CA VAL A 208 49.46 17.93 -5.89
C VAL A 208 49.07 18.32 -7.31
N LEU A 209 49.98 18.94 -8.04
CA LEU A 209 49.77 19.36 -9.43
C LEU A 209 50.68 18.60 -10.38
N VAL A 210 50.08 17.90 -11.34
CA VAL A 210 50.79 17.14 -12.37
C VAL A 210 50.56 17.83 -13.71
N LEU A 211 51.66 18.07 -14.44
CA LEU A 211 51.60 18.49 -15.83
C LEU A 211 51.62 17.23 -16.71
N THR A 212 50.68 17.15 -17.65
CA THR A 212 50.53 16.04 -18.58
C THR A 212 50.46 16.53 -20.02
N ASP A 213 50.65 15.61 -20.96
CA ASP A 213 50.33 15.85 -22.36
C ASP A 213 48.82 15.69 -22.64
N HIS A 214 48.46 15.75 -23.92
CA HIS A 214 47.09 15.58 -24.40
C HIS A 214 46.54 14.15 -24.20
N GLU A 215 47.39 13.17 -23.91
CA GLU A 215 47.03 11.78 -23.60
C GLU A 215 46.93 11.52 -22.09
N GLY A 216 47.22 12.52 -21.24
CA GLY A 216 47.22 12.37 -19.78
C GLY A 216 48.51 11.78 -19.20
N ILE A 217 49.55 11.62 -20.02
CA ILE A 217 50.85 11.11 -19.58
C ILE A 217 51.64 12.26 -18.94
N PRO A 218 52.21 12.07 -17.72
CA PRO A 218 53.03 13.09 -17.08
C PRO A 218 54.21 13.54 -17.95
N VAL A 219 54.34 14.83 -18.18
CA VAL A 219 55.41 15.46 -18.95
C VAL A 219 56.30 16.32 -18.06
N PRO A 220 57.58 16.50 -18.42
CA PRO A 220 58.42 17.48 -17.74
C PRO A 220 57.80 18.88 -17.82
N PRO A 221 58.04 19.75 -16.82
CA PRO A 221 57.50 21.11 -16.73
C PRO A 221 58.14 22.07 -17.75
N ARG A 222 58.19 21.70 -19.03
CA ARG A 222 58.95 22.38 -20.07
C ARG A 222 58.09 22.57 -21.31
N LEU A 223 57.86 23.82 -21.69
CA LEU A 223 57.28 24.21 -22.97
C LEU A 223 58.35 24.90 -23.82
N VAL A 224 58.51 24.48 -25.07
CA VAL A 224 59.42 25.14 -26.02
C VAL A 224 58.57 25.98 -26.96
N VAL A 225 58.84 27.29 -26.99
CA VAL A 225 58.10 28.26 -27.82
C VAL A 225 59.09 28.94 -28.75
N ALA A 226 58.72 29.11 -30.02
CA ALA A 226 59.57 29.72 -31.04
C ALA A 226 58.94 31.03 -31.58
N THR A 227 59.77 32.03 -31.86
CA THR A 227 59.37 33.26 -32.58
C THR A 227 59.20 32.97 -34.08
N THR A 228 58.29 32.11 -34.51
CA THR A 228 58.01 31.95 -35.95
C THR A 228 56.99 33.01 -36.39
N ALA A 229 57.15 33.54 -37.61
CA ALA A 229 56.26 34.55 -38.19
C ALA A 229 54.80 34.07 -38.35
N THR A 230 54.57 32.77 -38.22
CA THR A 230 53.28 32.09 -38.21
C THR A 230 53.21 31.20 -36.97
N ALA A 231 52.93 31.79 -35.81
CA ALA A 231 52.65 31.04 -34.59
C ALA A 231 51.25 30.41 -34.70
N GLU A 232 51.12 29.33 -35.49
CA GLU A 232 49.80 28.70 -35.72
C GLU A 232 49.36 27.83 -34.53
N GLU A 233 50.28 27.31 -33.73
CA GLU A 233 49.92 26.51 -32.55
C GLU A 233 50.74 26.87 -31.31
N PRO A 234 50.10 27.26 -30.19
CA PRO A 234 50.81 27.50 -28.94
C PRO A 234 51.42 26.21 -28.41
N ALA A 235 52.53 26.33 -27.69
CA ALA A 235 53.03 25.22 -26.89
C ALA A 235 52.02 24.95 -25.76
N LYS A 236 51.52 23.72 -25.69
CA LYS A 236 50.52 23.29 -24.72
C LYS A 236 51.08 22.21 -23.82
N CYS A 237 50.88 22.37 -22.53
CA CYS A 237 50.78 21.24 -21.60
C CYS A 237 49.41 21.29 -20.94
N TYR A 238 49.07 20.28 -20.17
CA TYR A 238 47.81 20.23 -19.48
C TYR A 238 48.05 20.05 -17.98
N ALA A 239 47.34 20.82 -17.17
CA ALA A 239 47.45 20.79 -15.73
C ALA A 239 46.26 20.03 -15.15
N ARG A 240 46.56 19.04 -14.30
CA ARG A 240 45.54 18.33 -13.51
C ARG A 240 45.99 18.11 -12.09
N GLN A 241 45.02 18.02 -11.18
CA GLN A 241 45.31 17.62 -9.81
C GLN A 241 45.69 16.13 -9.75
N ALA A 242 46.67 15.78 -8.93
CA ALA A 242 46.97 14.39 -8.59
C ALA A 242 45.81 13.80 -7.75
N LEU A 243 45.35 12.60 -8.08
CA LEU A 243 44.28 11.92 -7.33
C LEU A 243 44.72 11.71 -5.85
N PRO A 244 43.83 11.97 -4.88
CA PRO A 244 44.18 12.04 -3.46
C PRO A 244 44.73 10.70 -2.94
N VAL A 245 46.00 10.69 -2.53
CA VAL A 245 46.47 9.82 -1.44
C VAL A 245 46.20 10.58 -0.13
N THR A 246 44.94 10.51 0.32
CA THR A 246 44.52 10.68 1.74
C THR A 246 44.82 11.99 2.50
N ARG A 247 45.15 13.13 1.88
CA ARG A 247 45.37 14.41 2.61
C ARG A 247 44.40 15.53 2.25
N THR A 248 44.08 16.36 3.25
CA THR A 248 43.46 17.69 3.07
C THR A 248 44.45 18.58 2.32
N PHE A 249 44.17 18.88 1.05
CA PHE A 249 45.02 19.76 0.24
C PHE A 249 44.76 21.24 0.57
N PRO A 250 45.77 22.11 0.41
CA PRO A 250 45.54 23.55 0.42
C PRO A 250 44.61 23.93 -0.74
N VAL A 251 43.75 24.93 -0.50
CA VAL A 251 42.75 25.42 -1.49
C VAL A 251 43.44 26.14 -2.66
N THR A 252 44.66 26.64 -2.45
CA THR A 252 45.49 27.37 -3.41
C THR A 252 46.90 26.78 -3.49
N THR A 253 47.49 26.80 -4.68
CA THR A 253 48.91 26.54 -4.95
C THR A 253 49.40 27.56 -5.97
N SER A 254 50.70 27.61 -6.22
CA SER A 254 51.24 28.43 -7.32
C SER A 254 52.05 27.62 -8.33
N LEU A 255 52.14 28.17 -9.54
CA LEU A 255 52.95 27.70 -10.64
C LEU A 255 54.08 28.71 -10.87
N GLU A 256 55.31 28.30 -10.56
CA GLU A 256 56.48 29.13 -10.82
C GLU A 256 56.83 29.07 -12.31
N VAL A 257 56.88 30.23 -12.96
CA VAL A 257 57.25 30.39 -14.36
C VAL A 257 58.66 30.95 -14.43
N SER A 258 59.56 30.28 -15.15
CA SER A 258 60.84 30.85 -15.55
C SER A 258 61.07 30.65 -17.04
N VAL A 259 61.72 31.62 -17.69
CA VAL A 259 61.95 31.59 -19.14
C VAL A 259 63.45 31.57 -19.38
N LEU A 260 63.91 30.53 -20.07
CA LEU A 260 65.31 30.37 -20.46
C LEU A 260 65.46 30.67 -21.96
N ASN A 261 66.55 31.32 -22.33
CA ASN A 261 66.93 31.47 -23.75
C ASN A 261 67.48 30.15 -24.33
N ALA A 262 67.91 30.18 -25.60
CA ALA A 262 68.50 29.04 -26.28
C ALA A 262 69.79 28.51 -25.61
N ASP A 263 70.55 29.39 -24.93
CA ASP A 263 71.77 29.05 -24.20
C ASP A 263 71.50 28.50 -22.79
N GLY A 264 70.24 28.49 -22.34
CA GLY A 264 69.83 28.04 -21.02
C GLY A 264 69.93 29.09 -19.92
N GLU A 265 70.25 30.34 -20.26
CA GLU A 265 70.31 31.47 -19.32
C GLU A 265 68.90 32.02 -19.04
N PRO A 266 68.58 32.38 -17.79
CA PRO A 266 67.27 32.91 -17.42
C PRO A 266 67.07 34.33 -17.94
N VAL A 267 66.02 34.52 -18.76
CA VAL A 267 65.58 35.81 -19.30
C VAL A 267 64.45 36.41 -18.46
N LEU A 268 63.60 35.55 -17.89
CA LEU A 268 62.61 35.93 -16.89
C LEU A 268 62.93 35.23 -15.58
N GLY A 269 62.95 36.00 -14.49
CA GLY A 269 63.03 35.47 -13.13
C GLY A 269 61.85 34.57 -12.79
N ARG A 270 61.85 33.99 -11.58
CA ARG A 270 60.74 33.15 -11.12
C ARG A 270 59.54 34.02 -10.78
N GLU A 271 58.54 33.99 -11.64
CA GLU A 271 57.23 34.60 -11.39
C GLU A 271 56.25 33.55 -10.86
N SER A 272 55.43 33.89 -9.88
CA SER A 272 54.52 32.94 -9.23
C SER A 272 53.08 33.20 -9.66
N LEU A 273 52.47 32.23 -10.32
CA LEU A 273 51.08 32.29 -10.75
C LEU A 273 50.18 31.55 -9.78
N GLU A 274 49.26 32.26 -9.13
CA GLU A 274 48.31 31.65 -8.20
C GLU A 274 47.24 30.83 -8.96
N VAL A 275 47.09 29.57 -8.57
CA VAL A 275 46.07 28.65 -9.08
C VAL A 275 45.30 28.02 -7.92
N THR A 276 43.98 28.01 -8.01
CA THR A 276 43.12 27.30 -7.06
C THR A 276 42.92 25.85 -7.49
N LEU A 277 42.74 24.95 -6.53
CA LEU A 277 42.47 23.54 -6.81
C LEU A 277 40.97 23.27 -6.67
N GLU A 278 40.39 22.54 -7.63
CA GLU A 278 38.98 22.15 -7.58
C GLU A 278 38.72 21.23 -6.37
N ASP A 279 37.72 21.55 -5.55
CA ASP A 279 37.35 20.70 -4.44
C ASP A 279 36.59 19.44 -4.91
N SER A 280 36.64 18.36 -4.13
CA SER A 280 36.00 17.10 -4.52
C SER A 280 34.48 17.22 -4.72
N ARG A 281 33.83 18.21 -4.08
CA ARG A 281 32.40 18.47 -4.25
C ARG A 281 32.10 19.15 -5.58
N SER A 282 32.89 20.12 -6.00
CA SER A 282 32.75 20.78 -7.31
C SER A 282 33.08 19.80 -8.43
N ALA A 283 34.12 18.98 -8.27
CA ALA A 283 34.46 17.93 -9.23
C ALA A 283 33.33 16.90 -9.39
N TRP A 284 32.79 16.39 -8.28
CA TRP A 284 31.64 15.47 -8.32
C TRP A 284 30.43 16.12 -8.99
N ARG A 285 30.14 17.38 -8.64
CA ARG A 285 29.01 18.13 -9.20
C ARG A 285 29.18 18.32 -10.71
N ARG A 286 30.35 18.76 -11.17
CA ARG A 286 30.65 18.92 -12.60
C ARG A 286 30.49 17.60 -13.34
N HIS A 287 31.05 16.51 -12.81
CA HIS A 287 30.94 15.20 -13.44
C HIS A 287 29.49 14.70 -13.50
N PHE A 288 28.69 14.91 -12.46
CA PHE A 288 27.26 14.60 -12.45
C PHE A 288 26.51 15.36 -13.56
N TRP A 289 26.79 16.64 -13.74
CA TRP A 289 26.13 17.44 -14.78
C TRP A 289 26.62 17.16 -16.19
N GLU A 290 27.91 16.85 -16.38
CA GLU A 290 28.45 16.35 -17.65
C GLU A 290 27.76 15.04 -18.05
N LEU A 291 27.43 14.17 -17.10
CA LEU A 291 26.70 12.93 -17.36
C LEU A 291 25.22 13.16 -17.72
N LEU A 292 24.61 14.15 -17.09
CA LEU A 292 23.18 14.44 -17.24
C LEU A 292 22.87 15.31 -18.48
N LEU A 293 23.83 16.14 -18.90
CA LEU A 293 23.68 17.11 -20.01
C LEU A 293 24.68 16.88 -21.15
N GLY A 294 25.48 15.82 -21.07
CA GLY A 294 26.39 15.39 -22.11
C GLY A 294 25.67 14.81 -23.34
N PRO A 295 26.42 14.28 -24.31
CA PRO A 295 25.90 13.72 -25.57
C PRO A 295 24.92 12.54 -25.39
N THR A 296 24.70 12.06 -24.16
CA THR A 296 23.64 11.14 -23.72
C THR A 296 22.23 11.76 -23.68
N THR A 297 22.08 13.02 -24.09
CA THR A 297 20.81 13.77 -24.27
C THR A 297 19.67 13.01 -24.99
N PRO A 298 19.91 12.07 -25.96
CA PRO A 298 18.84 11.30 -26.58
C PRO A 298 17.95 10.51 -25.62
N LEU A 299 18.47 10.14 -24.44
CA LEU A 299 17.68 9.41 -23.42
C LEU A 299 16.55 10.27 -22.81
N LEU A 300 16.75 11.59 -22.72
CA LEU A 300 15.69 12.51 -22.26
C LEU A 300 14.60 12.69 -23.32
N ALA A 301 14.97 12.76 -24.60
CA ALA A 301 14.00 12.79 -25.70
C ALA A 301 13.17 11.49 -25.78
N PHE A 302 13.82 10.35 -25.53
CA PHE A 302 13.14 9.05 -25.44
C PHE A 302 12.17 8.99 -24.26
N ALA A 303 12.55 9.50 -23.08
CA ALA A 303 11.66 9.58 -21.92
C ALA A 303 10.42 10.46 -22.20
N GLY A 304 10.60 11.58 -22.91
CA GLY A 304 9.51 12.44 -23.36
C GLY A 304 8.53 11.74 -24.31
N ALA A 305 9.04 10.94 -25.25
CA ALA A 305 8.21 10.17 -26.18
C ALA A 305 7.42 9.03 -25.50
N VAL A 306 8.00 8.41 -24.46
CA VAL A 306 7.30 7.39 -23.67
C VAL A 306 6.19 8.02 -22.82
N ALA A 307 6.41 9.21 -22.26
CA ALA A 307 5.41 9.94 -21.48
C ALA A 307 4.20 10.37 -22.33
N SER A 308 4.42 10.83 -23.57
CA SER A 308 3.33 11.23 -24.47
C SER A 308 2.49 10.05 -24.96
N LEU A 309 3.11 8.89 -25.22
CA LEU A 309 2.40 7.63 -25.50
C LEU A 309 1.60 7.14 -24.29
N GLY A 310 2.14 7.28 -23.08
CA GLY A 310 1.43 6.97 -21.84
C GLY A 310 0.18 7.84 -21.65
N ALA A 311 0.29 9.15 -21.90
CA ALA A 311 -0.82 10.09 -21.81
C ALA A 311 -1.93 9.82 -22.85
N TRP A 312 -1.56 9.45 -24.08
CA TRP A 312 -2.53 9.08 -25.13
C TRP A 312 -3.30 7.80 -24.77
N TRP A 313 -2.60 6.76 -24.29
CA TRP A 313 -3.23 5.52 -23.86
C TRP A 313 -4.18 5.72 -22.67
N TRP A 314 -3.83 6.63 -21.76
CA TRP A 314 -4.66 7.02 -20.62
C TRP A 314 -5.99 7.66 -21.04
N GLN A 315 -5.98 8.57 -22.02
CA GLN A 315 -7.21 9.18 -22.54
C GLN A 315 -8.15 8.15 -23.16
N GLU A 316 -7.60 7.16 -23.89
CA GLU A 316 -8.39 6.12 -24.53
C GLU A 316 -9.05 5.19 -23.49
N GLU A 317 -8.37 4.89 -22.38
CA GLU A 317 -8.94 4.08 -21.31
C GLU A 317 -10.03 4.84 -20.53
N GLN A 318 -9.86 6.15 -20.31
CA GLN A 318 -10.89 7.01 -19.71
C GLN A 318 -12.16 7.05 -20.57
N LYS A 319 -12.02 7.13 -21.90
CA LYS A 319 -13.16 7.07 -22.81
C LYS A 319 -13.91 5.74 -22.69
N ARG A 320 -13.19 4.62 -22.60
CA ARG A 320 -13.77 3.28 -22.40
C ARG A 320 -14.46 3.13 -21.05
N ARG A 321 -13.95 3.76 -19.99
CA ARG A 321 -14.62 3.78 -18.67
C ARG A 321 -15.96 4.51 -18.74
N ARG A 322 -16.01 5.69 -19.37
CA ARG A 322 -17.25 6.46 -19.57
C ARG A 322 -18.30 5.69 -20.38
N GLU A 323 -17.88 4.99 -21.43
CA GLU A 323 -18.78 4.14 -22.22
C GLU A 323 -19.35 2.96 -21.41
N ARG A 324 -18.55 2.38 -20.50
CA ARG A 324 -19.03 1.32 -19.59
C ARG A 324 -20.01 1.87 -18.54
N GLU A 325 -19.74 3.04 -17.99
CA GLU A 325 -20.63 3.70 -17.03
C GLU A 325 -21.97 4.10 -17.67
N GLN A 326 -21.95 4.65 -18.88
CA GLN A 326 -23.20 4.93 -19.61
C GLN A 326 -24.03 3.67 -19.86
N LYS A 327 -23.39 2.55 -20.25
CA LYS A 327 -24.10 1.27 -20.42
C LYS A 327 -24.72 0.77 -19.11
N LYS A 328 -24.03 0.93 -17.96
CA LYS A 328 -24.57 0.58 -16.64
C LYS A 328 -25.80 1.42 -16.29
N LEU A 329 -25.74 2.73 -16.50
CA LEU A 329 -26.85 3.63 -16.21
C LEU A 329 -28.09 3.32 -17.06
N VAL A 330 -27.90 2.97 -18.34
CA VAL A 330 -29.00 2.55 -19.23
C VAL A 330 -29.64 1.25 -18.75
N GLU A 331 -28.84 0.25 -18.34
CA GLU A 331 -29.37 -1.02 -17.82
C GLU A 331 -30.12 -0.85 -16.48
N ILE A 332 -29.62 0.00 -15.57
CA ILE A 332 -30.31 0.32 -14.31
C ILE A 332 -31.62 1.07 -14.57
N ALA A 333 -31.62 2.04 -15.50
CA ALA A 333 -32.83 2.78 -15.87
C ALA A 333 -33.90 1.86 -16.45
N TYR A 334 -33.51 0.89 -17.29
CA TYR A 334 -34.41 -0.13 -17.83
C TYR A 334 -35.06 -0.98 -16.72
N LEU A 335 -34.29 -1.42 -15.72
CA LEU A 335 -34.81 -2.18 -14.58
C LEU A 335 -35.81 -1.39 -13.75
N ARG A 336 -35.55 -0.09 -13.52
CA ARG A 336 -36.50 0.79 -12.83
C ARG A 336 -37.82 0.90 -13.60
N GLN A 337 -37.76 1.01 -14.92
CA GLN A 337 -38.94 1.08 -15.77
C GLN A 337 -39.78 -0.22 -15.71
N LEU A 338 -39.14 -1.39 -15.61
CA LEU A 338 -39.83 -2.68 -15.42
C LEU A 338 -40.58 -2.72 -14.08
N VAL A 339 -39.96 -2.27 -12.99
CA VAL A 339 -40.59 -2.18 -11.66
C VAL A 339 -41.77 -1.21 -11.67
N GLU A 340 -41.66 -0.10 -12.39
CA GLU A 340 -42.73 0.89 -12.49
C GLU A 340 -43.92 0.37 -13.32
N LYS A 341 -43.66 -0.32 -14.43
CA LYS A 341 -44.70 -1.03 -15.20
C LYS A 341 -45.45 -2.06 -14.35
N TYR A 342 -44.74 -2.77 -13.47
CA TYR A 342 -45.35 -3.68 -12.52
C TYR A 342 -46.33 -2.95 -11.58
N LYS A 343 -45.91 -1.81 -11.01
CA LYS A 343 -46.76 -1.01 -10.11
C LYS A 343 -48.03 -0.50 -10.79
N SER A 344 -47.96 -0.19 -12.09
CA SER A 344 -49.11 0.34 -12.86
C SER A 344 -50.07 -0.71 -13.43
N ALA A 345 -49.73 -1.99 -13.43
CA ALA A 345 -50.61 -3.01 -13.99
C ALA A 345 -51.86 -3.19 -13.11
N GLU A 346 -53.07 -3.21 -13.67
CA GLU A 346 -54.31 -3.35 -12.87
C GLU A 346 -54.71 -4.81 -12.61
N ALA A 347 -54.43 -5.73 -13.55
CA ALA A 347 -54.80 -7.14 -13.40
C ALA A 347 -53.73 -7.94 -12.64
N SER A 348 -54.18 -8.83 -11.74
CA SER A 348 -53.32 -9.64 -10.87
C SER A 348 -52.43 -10.61 -11.65
N GLU A 349 -52.90 -11.12 -12.79
CA GLU A 349 -52.18 -12.07 -13.63
C GLU A 349 -51.07 -11.37 -14.45
N THR A 350 -51.33 -10.17 -14.98
CA THR A 350 -50.28 -9.35 -15.61
C THR A 350 -49.26 -8.87 -14.60
N ARG A 351 -49.68 -8.47 -13.39
CA ARG A 351 -48.74 -8.16 -12.28
C ARG A 351 -47.78 -9.31 -12.00
N ARG A 352 -48.30 -10.54 -11.86
CA ARG A 352 -47.46 -11.71 -11.58
C ARG A 352 -46.41 -11.93 -12.67
N LYS A 353 -46.83 -11.86 -13.95
CA LYS A 353 -45.93 -12.07 -15.10
C LYS A 353 -44.81 -11.03 -15.14
N TYR A 354 -45.13 -9.75 -14.91
CA TYR A 354 -44.12 -8.69 -14.86
C TYR A 354 -43.16 -8.84 -13.68
N LEU A 355 -43.64 -9.36 -12.54
CA LEU A 355 -42.81 -9.56 -11.36
C LEU A 355 -41.82 -10.72 -11.53
N GLU A 356 -42.27 -11.84 -12.10
CA GLU A 356 -41.39 -12.97 -12.43
C GLU A 356 -40.32 -12.58 -13.47
N GLU A 357 -40.69 -11.78 -14.47
CA GLU A 357 -39.77 -11.23 -15.46
C GLU A 357 -38.74 -10.25 -14.84
N ALA A 358 -39.20 -9.37 -13.94
CA ALA A 358 -38.33 -8.42 -13.24
C ALA A 358 -37.32 -9.13 -12.31
N VAL A 359 -37.74 -10.18 -11.58
CA VAL A 359 -36.83 -10.98 -10.73
C VAL A 359 -35.77 -11.67 -11.58
N ARG A 360 -36.17 -12.30 -12.70
CA ARG A 360 -35.26 -13.00 -13.60
C ARG A 360 -34.22 -12.05 -14.22
N GLU A 361 -34.63 -10.86 -14.67
CA GLU A 361 -33.72 -9.86 -15.21
C GLU A 361 -32.79 -9.28 -14.13
N LEU A 362 -33.30 -9.02 -12.92
CA LEU A 362 -32.48 -8.56 -11.79
C LEU A 362 -31.42 -9.58 -11.41
N GLU A 363 -31.73 -10.87 -11.38
CA GLU A 363 -30.75 -11.92 -11.09
C GLU A 363 -29.68 -12.05 -12.18
N SER A 364 -30.07 -11.89 -13.45
CA SER A 364 -29.16 -11.83 -14.60
C SER A 364 -28.17 -10.66 -14.47
N VAL A 365 -28.67 -9.47 -14.17
CA VAL A 365 -27.86 -8.26 -13.98
C VAL A 365 -26.97 -8.39 -12.74
N ARG A 366 -27.45 -9.03 -11.65
CA ARG A 366 -26.64 -9.33 -10.46
C ARG A 366 -25.44 -10.20 -10.78
N GLY A 367 -25.62 -11.18 -11.66
CA GLY A 367 -24.54 -12.03 -12.15
C GLY A 367 -23.48 -11.24 -12.94
N LYS A 368 -23.92 -10.29 -13.76
CA LYS A 368 -23.07 -9.47 -14.63
C LYS A 368 -22.23 -8.44 -13.87
N TYR A 369 -22.76 -7.87 -12.78
CA TYR A 369 -22.12 -6.78 -12.02
C TYR A 369 -21.68 -7.14 -10.59
N ARG A 370 -21.50 -8.43 -10.28
CA ARG A 370 -21.15 -8.90 -8.92
C ARG A 370 -19.92 -8.22 -8.26
N GLY A 371 -19.01 -7.67 -9.06
CA GLY A 371 -17.79 -7.00 -8.58
C GLY A 371 -17.88 -5.47 -8.46
N ASP A 372 -19.02 -4.87 -8.76
CA ASP A 372 -19.21 -3.42 -8.71
C ASP A 372 -20.06 -3.05 -7.48
N PRO A 373 -19.48 -2.41 -6.45
CA PRO A 373 -20.16 -2.17 -5.18
C PRO A 373 -21.34 -1.20 -5.30
N GLU A 374 -21.23 -0.17 -6.15
CA GLU A 374 -22.31 0.81 -6.33
C GLU A 374 -23.52 0.18 -7.03
N VAL A 375 -23.27 -0.63 -8.06
CA VAL A 375 -24.34 -1.36 -8.76
C VAL A 375 -24.96 -2.41 -7.83
N LYS A 376 -24.15 -3.07 -7.01
CA LYS A 376 -24.60 -4.11 -6.07
C LYS A 376 -25.63 -3.56 -5.08
N ASP A 377 -25.36 -2.42 -4.47
CA ASP A 377 -26.25 -1.83 -3.45
C ASP A 377 -27.60 -1.41 -4.06
N GLU A 378 -27.57 -0.77 -5.23
CA GLU A 378 -28.79 -0.36 -5.92
C GLU A 378 -29.61 -1.57 -6.42
N LEU A 379 -28.93 -2.61 -6.87
CA LEU A 379 -29.59 -3.86 -7.27
C LEU A 379 -30.24 -4.56 -6.08
N GLN A 380 -29.56 -4.57 -4.93
CA GLN A 380 -30.06 -5.16 -3.69
C GLN A 380 -31.34 -4.44 -3.23
N ARG A 381 -31.34 -3.10 -3.21
CA ARG A 381 -32.53 -2.29 -2.89
C ARG A 381 -33.68 -2.57 -3.84
N THR A 382 -33.41 -2.67 -5.13
CA THR A 382 -34.43 -2.95 -6.15
C THR A 382 -35.01 -4.35 -5.96
N LEU A 383 -34.17 -5.35 -5.66
CA LEU A 383 -34.58 -6.73 -5.44
C LEU A 383 -35.40 -6.89 -4.16
N GLU A 384 -35.05 -6.18 -3.09
CA GLU A 384 -35.85 -6.11 -1.87
C GLU A 384 -37.22 -5.46 -2.12
N SER A 385 -37.27 -4.37 -2.89
CA SER A 385 -38.53 -3.74 -3.29
C SER A 385 -39.43 -4.72 -4.04
N VAL A 386 -38.87 -5.49 -4.99
CA VAL A 386 -39.63 -6.49 -5.76
C VAL A 386 -40.12 -7.62 -4.86
N ARG A 387 -39.27 -8.11 -3.92
CA ARG A 387 -39.68 -9.13 -2.94
C ARG A 387 -40.80 -8.67 -2.03
N ARG A 388 -40.75 -7.42 -1.54
CA ARG A 388 -41.83 -6.84 -0.72
C ARG A 388 -43.15 -6.80 -1.50
N ALA A 389 -43.11 -6.38 -2.76
CA ALA A 389 -44.28 -6.38 -3.62
C ALA A 389 -44.83 -7.79 -3.87
N GLN A 390 -43.95 -8.79 -4.05
CA GLN A 390 -44.35 -10.19 -4.18
C GLN A 390 -45.06 -10.70 -2.92
N LEU A 391 -44.52 -10.40 -1.74
CA LEU A 391 -45.13 -10.78 -0.47
C LEU A 391 -46.50 -10.11 -0.26
N GLU A 392 -46.63 -8.85 -0.64
CA GLU A 392 -47.90 -8.12 -0.59
C GLU A 392 -48.94 -8.72 -1.55
N GLN A 393 -48.53 -9.09 -2.76
CA GLN A 393 -49.39 -9.79 -3.72
C GLN A 393 -49.84 -11.16 -3.20
N ILE A 394 -48.92 -11.95 -2.62
CA ILE A 394 -49.24 -13.24 -1.98
C ILE A 394 -50.25 -13.02 -0.85
N ARG A 395 -50.02 -12.02 0.01
CA ARG A 395 -50.93 -11.68 1.12
C ARG A 395 -52.32 -11.28 0.63
N THR A 396 -52.40 -10.46 -0.41
CA THR A 396 -53.68 -10.01 -0.99
C THR A 396 -54.45 -11.18 -1.61
N THR A 397 -53.73 -12.06 -2.32
CA THR A 397 -54.32 -13.27 -2.93
C THR A 397 -54.81 -14.24 -1.85
N MET A 398 -54.05 -14.41 -0.77
CA MET A 398 -54.47 -15.20 0.39
C MET A 398 -55.73 -14.61 1.04
N TRP A 399 -55.77 -13.29 1.24
CA TRP A 399 -56.92 -12.64 1.87
C TRP A 399 -58.20 -12.81 1.04
N LEU A 400 -58.11 -12.64 -0.29
CA LEU A 400 -59.25 -12.86 -1.20
C LEU A 400 -59.73 -14.31 -1.15
N ARG A 401 -58.82 -15.30 -1.25
CA ARG A 401 -59.19 -16.72 -1.18
C ARG A 401 -59.75 -17.14 0.17
N TRP A 402 -59.22 -16.57 1.26
CA TRP A 402 -59.77 -16.77 2.60
C TRP A 402 -61.18 -16.20 2.71
N HIS A 403 -61.41 -15.00 2.16
CA HIS A 403 -62.74 -14.39 2.14
C HIS A 403 -63.73 -15.21 1.31
N GLU A 404 -63.33 -15.71 0.14
CA GLU A 404 -64.14 -16.63 -0.67
C GLU A 404 -64.48 -17.91 0.08
N ALA A 405 -63.48 -18.55 0.72
CA ALA A 405 -63.69 -19.74 1.53
C ALA A 405 -64.60 -19.47 2.73
N SER A 406 -64.50 -18.29 3.35
CA SER A 406 -65.36 -17.87 4.46
C SER A 406 -66.81 -17.63 4.01
N GLU A 407 -67.03 -17.06 2.83
CA GLU A 407 -68.38 -16.88 2.26
C GLU A 407 -68.99 -18.23 1.83
N GLN A 408 -68.19 -19.13 1.27
CA GLN A 408 -68.60 -20.52 1.00
C GLN A 408 -68.95 -21.25 2.30
N TYR A 409 -68.19 -21.05 3.36
CA TYR A 409 -68.49 -21.63 4.67
C TYR A 409 -69.82 -21.10 5.24
N LYS A 410 -70.08 -19.79 5.14
CA LYS A 410 -71.35 -19.19 5.59
C LYS A 410 -72.54 -19.79 4.85
N THR A 411 -72.46 -19.85 3.51
CA THR A 411 -73.54 -20.43 2.69
C THR A 411 -73.75 -21.92 2.98
N LEU A 412 -72.68 -22.69 3.15
CA LEU A 412 -72.77 -24.11 3.54
C LEU A 412 -73.38 -24.27 4.94
N LYS A 413 -73.07 -23.39 5.88
CA LYS A 413 -73.63 -23.41 7.24
C LYS A 413 -75.13 -23.10 7.23
N GLU A 414 -75.55 -22.06 6.50
CA GLU A 414 -76.96 -21.69 6.34
C GLU A 414 -77.76 -22.83 5.66
N ASN A 415 -77.19 -23.48 4.64
CA ASN A 415 -77.81 -24.63 4.00
C ASN A 415 -77.85 -25.88 4.89
N LYS A 416 -76.84 -26.10 5.74
CA LYS A 416 -76.82 -27.22 6.70
C LYS A 416 -77.95 -27.11 7.71
N GLU A 417 -78.23 -25.90 8.19
CA GLU A 417 -79.36 -25.63 9.10
C GLU A 417 -80.72 -25.83 8.41
N ALA A 418 -80.80 -25.68 7.09
CA ALA A 418 -82.02 -25.85 6.30
C ALA A 418 -82.28 -27.30 5.83
N GLU A 419 -81.24 -28.06 5.48
CA GLU A 419 -81.37 -29.34 4.75
C GLU A 419 -80.71 -30.55 5.44
N GLY A 420 -80.05 -30.38 6.60
CA GLY A 420 -79.51 -31.52 7.36
C GLY A 420 -78.31 -32.21 6.70
N TRP A 421 -77.40 -31.43 6.11
CA TRP A 421 -76.19 -31.96 5.47
C TRP A 421 -75.21 -32.58 6.48
N GLU A 422 -74.54 -33.66 6.08
CA GLU A 422 -73.55 -34.39 6.89
C GLU A 422 -72.22 -33.61 7.07
N ASP A 423 -71.53 -33.85 8.19
CA ASP A 423 -70.29 -33.17 8.61
C ASP A 423 -69.12 -33.28 7.61
N GLU A 424 -69.21 -34.21 6.66
CA GLU A 424 -68.16 -34.55 5.70
C GLU A 424 -67.86 -33.41 4.71
N ALA A 425 -68.86 -32.63 4.30
CA ALA A 425 -68.67 -31.49 3.39
C ALA A 425 -67.90 -30.33 4.05
N LEU A 426 -68.14 -30.11 5.35
CA LEU A 426 -67.41 -29.11 6.14
C LEU A 426 -65.96 -29.55 6.36
N LEU A 427 -65.73 -30.83 6.68
CA LEU A 427 -64.40 -31.41 6.82
C LEU A 427 -63.58 -31.32 5.52
N SER A 428 -64.20 -31.59 4.37
CA SER A 428 -63.56 -31.44 3.05
C SER A 428 -63.12 -29.99 2.77
N LEU A 429 -63.95 -29.01 3.13
CA LEU A 429 -63.61 -27.58 3.00
C LEU A 429 -62.43 -27.21 3.90
N PHE A 430 -62.42 -27.68 5.16
CA PHE A 430 -61.33 -27.43 6.11
C PHE A 430 -60.02 -28.09 5.68
N GLU A 431 -60.06 -29.32 5.14
CA GLU A 431 -58.86 -29.99 4.61
C GLU A 431 -58.32 -29.32 3.35
N SER A 432 -59.19 -28.82 2.47
CA SER A 432 -58.81 -28.08 1.27
C SER A 432 -58.09 -26.77 1.64
N VAL A 433 -58.63 -26.03 2.61
CA VAL A 433 -57.99 -24.81 3.14
C VAL A 433 -56.70 -25.16 3.89
N GLY A 434 -56.66 -26.23 4.67
CA GLY A 434 -55.49 -26.70 5.41
C GLY A 434 -54.32 -27.07 4.50
N ARG A 435 -54.56 -27.90 3.48
CA ARG A 435 -53.54 -28.29 2.49
C ARG A 435 -53.02 -27.11 1.67
N MET A 436 -53.87 -26.10 1.43
CA MET A 436 -53.45 -24.87 0.73
C MET A 436 -52.56 -23.98 1.62
N LEU A 437 -52.72 -24.04 2.94
CA LEU A 437 -51.90 -23.31 3.91
C LEU A 437 -50.57 -24.02 4.23
N GLU A 438 -50.52 -25.36 4.19
CA GLU A 438 -49.31 -26.15 4.48
C GLU A 438 -48.15 -25.90 3.51
N GLY A 439 -48.43 -25.61 2.23
CA GLY A 439 -47.39 -25.29 1.23
C GLY A 439 -46.83 -23.86 1.33
N LEU A 440 -47.45 -22.99 2.12
CA LEU A 440 -47.15 -21.55 2.22
C LEU A 440 -46.83 -21.09 3.64
N ALA A 441 -46.99 -21.96 4.64
CA ALA A 441 -46.53 -21.69 5.99
C ALA A 441 -45.01 -21.45 5.93
N PRO A 442 -44.48 -20.35 6.52
CA PRO A 442 -43.05 -20.26 6.76
C PRO A 442 -42.64 -21.57 7.44
N ARG A 443 -41.54 -22.18 6.99
CA ARG A 443 -41.00 -23.40 7.62
C ARG A 443 -41.17 -23.21 9.12
N PRO A 444 -41.93 -24.08 9.81
CA PRO A 444 -42.24 -23.87 11.21
C PRO A 444 -40.90 -23.66 11.90
N GLU A 445 -40.74 -22.47 12.48
CA GLU A 445 -39.58 -22.17 13.31
C GLU A 445 -39.47 -23.35 14.29
N PRO A 446 -38.26 -23.91 14.49
CA PRO A 446 -38.11 -25.01 15.42
C PRO A 446 -38.77 -24.59 16.73
N PRO A 447 -39.71 -25.39 17.26
CA PRO A 447 -40.54 -24.98 18.38
C PRO A 447 -39.64 -24.54 19.52
N GLU A 448 -39.90 -23.35 20.07
CA GLU A 448 -39.19 -22.85 21.24
C GLU A 448 -39.16 -23.93 22.31
N ALA A 449 -37.99 -24.15 22.93
CA ALA A 449 -37.88 -25.12 24.01
C ALA A 449 -38.99 -24.84 25.07
N PRO A 450 -39.74 -25.86 25.54
CA PRO A 450 -40.91 -25.64 26.40
C PRO A 450 -40.63 -24.80 27.65
N SER A 451 -39.41 -24.87 28.19
CA SER A 451 -38.94 -24.05 29.31
C SER A 451 -38.84 -22.56 28.97
N VAL A 452 -38.41 -22.22 27.76
CA VAL A 452 -38.29 -20.83 27.26
C VAL A 452 -39.68 -20.27 26.97
N ALA A 453 -40.54 -21.01 26.28
CA ALA A 453 -41.91 -20.58 25.98
C ALA A 453 -42.76 -20.36 27.24
N ALA A 454 -42.58 -21.19 28.28
CA ALA A 454 -43.22 -21.02 29.58
C ALA A 454 -42.70 -19.76 30.30
N TRP A 455 -41.40 -19.53 30.25
CA TRP A 455 -40.77 -18.36 30.85
C TRP A 455 -41.20 -17.04 30.18
N VAL A 456 -41.22 -17.00 28.83
CA VAL A 456 -41.67 -15.86 28.02
C VAL A 456 -43.11 -15.48 28.38
N ARG A 457 -44.00 -16.48 28.47
CA ARG A 457 -45.39 -16.29 28.94
C ARG A 457 -45.46 -15.74 30.36
N ASN A 458 -44.69 -16.32 31.30
CA ASN A 458 -44.68 -15.87 32.69
C ASN A 458 -44.15 -14.44 32.86
N LYS A 459 -43.33 -13.95 31.94
CA LYS A 459 -42.81 -12.58 31.92
C LYS A 459 -43.66 -11.59 31.11
N GLY A 460 -44.77 -12.04 30.53
CA GLY A 460 -45.65 -11.19 29.71
C GLY A 460 -45.01 -10.74 28.40
N LEU A 461 -43.98 -11.43 27.94
CA LEU A 461 -43.29 -11.12 26.69
C LEU A 461 -44.05 -11.77 25.52
N LYS A 462 -44.18 -11.04 24.40
CA LYS A 462 -44.89 -11.52 23.19
C LYS A 462 -44.01 -12.33 22.24
N PHE A 463 -42.72 -12.35 22.48
CA PHE A 463 -41.71 -13.04 21.69
C PHE A 463 -40.57 -13.46 22.63
N ASN A 464 -39.80 -14.47 22.23
CA ASN A 464 -38.61 -14.87 22.95
C ASN A 464 -37.50 -13.80 22.80
N PRO A 465 -37.12 -13.08 23.88
CA PRO A 465 -36.02 -12.11 23.82
C PRO A 465 -34.66 -12.81 23.61
N PHE A 466 -34.63 -14.13 23.72
CA PHE A 466 -33.51 -15.01 23.41
C PHE A 466 -33.60 -15.56 21.98
N GLY A 467 -34.41 -14.97 21.09
CA GLY A 467 -34.41 -15.31 19.66
C GLY A 467 -33.17 -14.75 18.94
N PRO A 468 -32.56 -15.48 18.00
CA PRO A 468 -31.21 -15.20 17.49
C PRO A 468 -31.13 -13.98 16.56
N GLU A 469 -32.20 -13.62 15.85
CA GLU A 469 -32.11 -12.58 14.80
C GLU A 469 -32.81 -11.26 15.16
N LYS A 470 -33.75 -11.26 16.12
CA LYS A 470 -34.52 -10.05 16.48
C LYS A 470 -34.04 -9.36 17.75
N ALA A 471 -33.14 -9.98 18.51
CA ALA A 471 -32.60 -9.38 19.73
C ALA A 471 -31.71 -8.17 19.45
N GLU A 472 -30.97 -8.18 18.33
CA GLU A 472 -30.18 -7.04 17.85
C GLU A 472 -31.07 -5.85 17.45
N ASP A 473 -32.26 -6.15 16.93
CA ASP A 473 -33.21 -5.16 16.42
C ASP A 473 -34.18 -4.61 17.49
N ASP A 474 -34.20 -5.18 18.70
CA ASP A 474 -35.09 -4.72 19.77
C ASP A 474 -34.42 -3.59 20.60
N PRO A 475 -34.87 -2.33 20.47
CA PRO A 475 -34.30 -1.21 21.22
C PRO A 475 -34.47 -1.34 22.74
N HIS A 476 -35.41 -2.18 23.20
CA HIS A 476 -35.65 -2.43 24.62
C HIS A 476 -35.01 -3.73 25.10
N PHE A 477 -34.24 -4.43 24.26
CA PHE A 477 -33.61 -5.71 24.61
C PHE A 477 -32.88 -5.60 25.95
N LEU A 478 -32.05 -4.58 26.11
CA LEU A 478 -31.22 -4.41 27.31
C LEU A 478 -32.03 -4.05 28.56
N GLU A 479 -33.14 -3.32 28.43
CA GLU A 479 -34.01 -2.95 29.55
C GLU A 479 -34.86 -4.13 30.04
N ARG A 480 -35.16 -5.09 29.15
CA ARG A 480 -36.07 -6.22 29.40
C ARG A 480 -35.36 -7.56 29.44
N SER A 481 -34.07 -7.57 29.15
CA SER A 481 -33.23 -8.77 29.14
C SER A 481 -33.23 -9.42 30.52
N VAL A 482 -33.25 -10.75 30.51
CA VAL A 482 -33.08 -11.54 31.73
C VAL A 482 -31.85 -12.42 31.54
N PRO A 483 -30.99 -12.57 32.57
CA PRO A 483 -29.84 -13.44 32.48
C PRO A 483 -30.24 -14.85 32.01
N PRO A 484 -29.58 -15.43 31.01
CA PRO A 484 -29.83 -16.81 30.59
C PRO A 484 -29.41 -17.80 31.69
N PRO A 485 -29.89 -19.05 31.66
CA PRO A 485 -29.38 -20.10 32.53
C PRO A 485 -27.84 -20.23 32.45
N GLY A 486 -27.18 -20.44 33.59
CA GLY A 486 -25.72 -20.50 33.67
C GLY A 486 -25.00 -19.14 33.62
N TRP A 487 -25.73 -18.03 33.77
CA TRP A 487 -25.14 -16.69 33.80
C TRP A 487 -24.07 -16.51 34.88
N ASP A 488 -24.24 -17.19 36.01
CA ASP A 488 -23.28 -17.23 37.11
C ASP A 488 -21.93 -17.83 36.72
N ILE A 489 -21.85 -18.54 35.58
CA ILE A 489 -20.61 -19.04 34.98
C ILE A 489 -20.15 -18.09 33.88
N ILE A 490 -21.06 -17.69 32.98
CA ILE A 490 -20.75 -16.81 31.84
C ILE A 490 -20.12 -15.50 32.29
N GLY A 491 -20.68 -14.87 33.33
CA GLY A 491 -20.22 -13.59 33.88
C GLY A 491 -18.99 -13.68 34.79
N LYS A 492 -18.48 -14.87 35.13
CA LYS A 492 -17.29 -15.01 35.97
C LYS A 492 -15.99 -14.85 35.17
N PRO A 493 -14.89 -14.39 35.81
CA PRO A 493 -13.56 -14.41 35.21
C PRO A 493 -13.14 -15.84 34.85
N GLY A 494 -13.05 -16.12 33.55
CA GLY A 494 -12.69 -17.43 33.05
C GLY A 494 -13.02 -17.58 31.56
N PRO A 495 -12.25 -18.38 30.80
CA PRO A 495 -12.66 -18.77 29.46
C PRO A 495 -13.97 -19.57 29.53
N VAL A 496 -14.93 -19.28 28.66
CA VAL A 496 -16.22 -19.97 28.64
C VAL A 496 -16.62 -20.24 27.20
N ILE A 497 -17.17 -21.43 26.95
CA ILE A 497 -17.72 -21.82 25.66
C ILE A 497 -19.21 -22.04 25.83
N ILE A 498 -19.99 -21.20 25.17
CA ILE A 498 -21.44 -21.16 25.26
C ILE A 498 -21.97 -21.81 23.99
N ARG A 499 -22.57 -22.98 24.16
CA ARG A 499 -23.13 -23.77 23.08
C ARG A 499 -24.62 -23.62 23.02
N GLY A 500 -25.17 -23.47 21.82
CA GLY A 500 -26.60 -23.45 21.64
C GLY A 500 -27.01 -23.76 20.20
N ALA A 501 -28.16 -24.39 20.04
CA ALA A 501 -28.78 -24.54 18.72
C ALA A 501 -29.14 -23.16 18.12
N PRO A 502 -29.36 -23.06 16.80
CA PRO A 502 -30.04 -21.89 16.23
C PRO A 502 -31.34 -21.65 17.02
N GLY A 503 -31.61 -20.41 17.43
CA GLY A 503 -32.77 -20.11 18.27
C GLY A 503 -32.47 -19.94 19.77
N SER A 504 -31.29 -20.34 20.24
CA SER A 504 -30.98 -20.51 21.68
C SER A 504 -30.72 -19.22 22.47
N GLY A 505 -30.61 -18.07 21.81
CA GLY A 505 -30.30 -16.80 22.48
C GLY A 505 -28.84 -16.56 22.76
N ARG A 506 -27.97 -17.29 22.06
CA ARG A 506 -26.52 -17.15 22.13
C ARG A 506 -26.06 -15.71 21.85
N THR A 507 -26.56 -15.08 20.79
CA THR A 507 -26.28 -13.69 20.42
C THR A 507 -26.84 -12.72 21.47
N ALA A 508 -28.07 -12.95 21.95
CA ALA A 508 -28.65 -12.19 23.06
C ALA A 508 -27.79 -12.28 24.33
N ALA A 509 -27.29 -13.46 24.69
CA ALA A 509 -26.40 -13.65 25.83
C ALA A 509 -25.06 -12.90 25.67
N ARG A 510 -24.50 -12.84 24.45
CA ARG A 510 -23.32 -12.03 24.12
C ARG A 510 -23.58 -10.55 24.33
N LEU A 511 -24.67 -10.02 23.75
CA LEU A 511 -25.04 -8.61 23.86
C LEU A 511 -25.33 -8.23 25.31
N TYR A 512 -26.03 -9.09 26.05
CA TYR A 512 -26.26 -8.90 27.47
C TYR A 512 -24.94 -8.85 28.25
N LEU A 513 -23.96 -9.72 27.95
CA LEU A 513 -22.65 -9.69 28.63
C LEU A 513 -21.90 -8.39 28.39
N MET A 514 -21.90 -7.93 27.15
CA MET A 514 -21.26 -6.66 26.78
C MET A 514 -21.92 -5.47 27.45
N ASP A 515 -23.25 -5.40 27.43
CA ASP A 515 -24.01 -4.34 28.09
C ASP A 515 -23.79 -4.34 29.61
N GLN A 516 -23.73 -5.53 30.22
CA GLN A 516 -23.39 -5.61 31.64
C GLN A 516 -21.98 -5.06 31.87
N CYS A 517 -20.96 -5.43 31.09
CA CYS A 517 -19.64 -4.83 31.25
C CYS A 517 -19.60 -3.30 31.03
N GLU A 518 -20.47 -2.74 30.18
CA GLU A 518 -20.51 -1.30 29.89
C GLU A 518 -21.30 -0.49 30.94
N LYS A 519 -22.52 -0.91 31.29
CA LYS A 519 -23.34 -0.26 32.32
C LYS A 519 -22.78 -0.48 33.71
N GLN A 520 -22.17 -1.64 33.93
CA GLN A 520 -21.81 -2.09 35.25
C GLN A 520 -20.38 -1.79 35.64
N GLY A 521 -20.13 -0.59 36.17
CA GLY A 521 -19.13 -0.43 37.22
C GLY A 521 -19.48 -1.20 38.53
N PHE A 522 -20.21 -2.34 38.49
CA PHE A 522 -21.20 -2.71 39.52
C PHE A 522 -20.66 -3.00 40.93
N ALA A 523 -21.18 -2.19 41.86
CA ALA A 523 -22.10 -2.47 42.96
C ALA A 523 -22.45 -3.91 43.43
N THR A 524 -22.13 -4.99 42.72
CA THR A 524 -22.25 -6.36 43.25
C THR A 524 -20.86 -6.91 43.41
N GLY A 525 -20.32 -6.78 44.63
CA GLY A 525 -18.93 -7.04 44.96
C GLY A 525 -18.30 -8.20 44.20
N GLN A 526 -17.14 -7.91 43.60
CA GLN A 526 -16.16 -8.82 43.00
C GLN A 526 -16.45 -9.28 41.56
N GLY A 527 -16.12 -8.44 40.56
CA GLY A 527 -15.62 -8.96 39.28
C GLY A 527 -15.82 -8.10 38.03
N ALA A 528 -16.96 -7.40 37.89
CA ALA A 528 -17.35 -6.82 36.60
C ALA A 528 -16.88 -5.37 36.37
N ALA A 529 -16.79 -4.56 37.42
CA ALA A 529 -16.49 -3.12 37.33
C ALA A 529 -15.15 -2.77 36.63
N ASP A 530 -14.23 -3.73 36.61
CA ASP A 530 -12.89 -3.57 36.06
C ASP A 530 -12.72 -4.41 34.77
N THR A 531 -13.80 -4.65 34.03
CA THR A 531 -13.78 -5.49 32.81
C THR A 531 -14.05 -4.67 31.57
N LEU A 532 -13.11 -4.66 30.63
CA LEU A 532 -13.35 -4.14 29.29
C LEU A 532 -13.80 -5.29 28.38
N ALA A 533 -15.05 -5.24 27.92
CA ALA A 533 -15.63 -6.22 26.99
C ALA A 533 -15.67 -5.70 25.55
N PHE A 534 -15.37 -6.57 24.59
CA PHE A 534 -15.43 -6.26 23.16
C PHE A 534 -15.62 -7.53 22.32
N THR A 535 -16.04 -7.35 21.07
CA THR A 535 -16.19 -8.42 20.09
C THR A 535 -14.89 -8.68 19.35
N TRP A 536 -14.64 -9.94 19.05
CA TRP A 536 -13.51 -10.37 18.24
C TRP A 536 -13.95 -11.37 17.18
N GLU A 537 -13.58 -11.10 15.94
CA GLU A 537 -13.74 -12.02 14.81
C GLU A 537 -12.40 -12.75 14.58
N PRO A 538 -12.27 -14.01 15.03
CA PRO A 538 -11.05 -14.77 14.80
C PRO A 538 -10.84 -15.01 13.31
N PRO A 539 -9.58 -15.05 12.84
CA PRO A 539 -9.29 -15.39 11.45
C PRO A 539 -9.48 -16.90 11.28
N LEU A 540 -10.69 -17.31 10.91
CA LEU A 540 -11.08 -18.71 10.73
C LEU A 540 -10.70 -19.26 9.34
N GLU A 541 -10.08 -18.43 8.50
CA GLU A 541 -9.61 -18.76 7.16
C GLU A 541 -8.09 -18.61 7.04
N GLY A 542 -7.48 -19.40 6.14
CA GLY A 542 -6.06 -19.29 5.80
C GLY A 542 -5.26 -20.56 6.08
N PRO A 543 -3.95 -20.56 5.77
CA PRO A 543 -3.12 -21.74 5.88
C PRO A 543 -3.10 -22.30 7.31
N ALA A 544 -3.37 -23.60 7.44
CA ALA A 544 -3.36 -24.32 8.72
C ALA A 544 -2.06 -24.12 9.52
N ALA A 545 -0.91 -24.03 8.84
CA ALA A 545 0.40 -23.83 9.46
C ALA A 545 0.52 -22.49 10.21
N ASP A 546 -0.28 -21.49 9.81
CA ASP A 546 -0.23 -20.13 10.35
C ASP A 546 -1.37 -19.84 11.33
N ALA A 547 -2.28 -20.79 11.56
CA ALA A 547 -3.52 -20.59 12.32
C ALA A 547 -3.29 -20.01 13.72
N ALA A 548 -2.33 -20.55 14.47
CA ALA A 548 -1.99 -20.07 15.81
C ALA A 548 -1.46 -18.62 15.77
N THR A 549 -0.48 -18.35 14.91
CA THR A 549 0.10 -17.01 14.74
C THR A 549 -0.94 -15.99 14.27
N ALA A 550 -1.84 -16.39 13.37
CA ALA A 550 -2.93 -15.57 12.87
C ALA A 550 -3.93 -15.23 13.98
N CYS A 551 -4.34 -16.22 14.79
CA CYS A 551 -5.18 -16.00 15.96
C CYS A 551 -4.54 -15.05 16.97
N GLU A 552 -3.26 -15.24 17.30
CA GLU A 552 -2.53 -14.37 18.23
C GLU A 552 -2.41 -12.94 17.71
N ARG A 553 -2.09 -12.77 16.42
CA ARG A 553 -2.01 -11.45 15.78
C ARG A 553 -3.35 -10.73 15.75
N SER A 554 -4.41 -11.45 15.37
CA SER A 554 -5.77 -10.89 15.32
C SER A 554 -6.28 -10.54 16.72
N LEU A 555 -6.03 -11.39 17.73
CA LEU A 555 -6.38 -11.10 19.12
C LEU A 555 -5.62 -9.86 19.63
N ALA A 556 -4.32 -9.75 19.36
CA ALA A 556 -3.54 -8.58 19.78
C ALA A 556 -4.05 -7.29 19.13
N ALA A 557 -4.38 -7.33 17.84
CA ALA A 557 -4.98 -6.20 17.12
C ALA A 557 -6.35 -5.83 17.70
N CYS A 558 -7.19 -6.83 17.99
CA CYS A 558 -8.51 -6.61 18.58
C CYS A 558 -8.41 -5.98 19.99
N VAL A 559 -7.49 -6.45 20.84
CA VAL A 559 -7.21 -5.82 22.15
C VAL A 559 -6.72 -4.38 21.97
N ALA A 560 -5.85 -4.13 20.98
CA ALA A 560 -5.37 -2.79 20.67
C ALA A 560 -6.52 -1.85 20.26
N GLU A 561 -7.38 -2.29 19.33
CA GLU A 561 -8.54 -1.51 18.88
C GLU A 561 -9.54 -1.24 20.01
N ALA A 562 -9.79 -2.21 20.88
CA ALA A 562 -10.65 -2.02 22.04
C ALA A 562 -10.10 -0.94 22.98
N ASN A 563 -8.78 -0.96 23.25
CA ASN A 563 -8.13 0.07 24.05
C ASN A 563 -8.16 1.44 23.36
N LEU A 564 -7.90 1.53 22.04
CA LEU A 564 -8.02 2.78 21.29
C LEU A 564 -9.45 3.33 21.32
N THR A 565 -10.46 2.45 21.24
CA THR A 565 -11.87 2.84 21.34
C THR A 565 -12.20 3.45 22.71
N GLN A 566 -11.68 2.86 23.78
CA GLN A 566 -11.85 3.43 25.12
C GLN A 566 -11.08 4.74 25.31
N LEU A 567 -9.87 4.85 24.74
CA LEU A 567 -9.10 6.09 24.77
C LEU A 567 -9.72 7.22 23.95
N ALA A 568 -10.38 6.92 22.84
CA ALA A 568 -11.13 7.91 22.08
C ALA A 568 -12.31 8.46 22.88
N ARG A 569 -13.01 7.60 23.64
CA ARG A 569 -14.12 7.98 24.52
C ARG A 569 -13.65 8.74 25.77
N ASN A 570 -12.52 8.33 26.36
CA ASN A 570 -11.98 8.92 27.58
C ASN A 570 -10.43 8.96 27.56
N PRO A 571 -9.83 10.00 26.96
CA PRO A 571 -8.38 10.14 26.82
C PRO A 571 -7.62 10.14 28.15
N ASP A 572 -8.23 10.67 29.20
CA ASP A 572 -7.63 10.80 30.54
C ASP A 572 -7.30 9.43 31.17
N LEU A 573 -7.94 8.36 30.68
CA LEU A 573 -7.60 6.99 31.09
C LEU A 573 -6.14 6.67 30.79
N PHE A 574 -5.57 7.20 29.71
CA PHE A 574 -4.15 6.97 29.40
C PHE A 574 -3.24 7.58 30.45
N GLU A 575 -3.52 8.83 30.86
CA GLU A 575 -2.72 9.55 31.85
C GLU A 575 -2.78 8.89 33.23
N ARG A 576 -3.95 8.35 33.60
CA ARG A 576 -4.15 7.60 34.86
C ARG A 576 -3.52 6.21 34.84
N THR A 577 -3.23 5.67 33.65
CA THR A 577 -2.63 4.35 33.50
C THR A 577 -1.20 4.36 34.04
N PRO A 578 -0.81 3.42 34.92
CA PRO A 578 0.57 3.33 35.41
C PRO A 578 1.59 3.29 34.27
N PHE A 579 2.72 3.98 34.44
CA PHE A 579 3.74 4.11 33.39
C PHE A 579 4.18 2.78 32.73
N PRO A 580 4.38 1.67 33.47
CA PRO A 580 4.70 0.37 32.84
C PRO A 580 3.59 -0.13 31.90
N GLN A 581 2.33 0.12 32.24
CA GLN A 581 1.17 -0.25 31.42
C GLN A 581 1.01 0.69 30.21
N GLN A 582 1.27 1.99 30.37
CA GLN A 582 1.33 2.92 29.24
C GLN A 582 2.38 2.48 28.20
N ARG A 583 3.57 2.05 28.65
CA ARG A 583 4.60 1.52 27.75
C ARG A 583 4.17 0.22 27.08
N ALA A 584 3.47 -0.66 27.79
CA ALA A 584 2.93 -1.88 27.22
C ALA A 584 1.85 -1.60 26.16
N LEU A 585 0.93 -0.66 26.41
CA LEU A 585 -0.06 -0.20 25.43
C LEU A 585 0.63 0.37 24.18
N ALA A 586 1.61 1.27 24.37
CA ALA A 586 2.38 1.83 23.26
C ALA A 586 3.11 0.77 22.43
N LEU A 587 3.64 -0.27 23.09
CA LEU A 587 4.30 -1.38 22.40
C LEU A 587 3.29 -2.28 21.69
N LEU A 588 2.11 -2.51 22.26
CA LEU A 588 1.01 -3.24 21.62
C LEU A 588 0.52 -2.52 20.36
N PHE A 589 0.34 -1.19 20.40
CA PHE A 589 -0.05 -0.41 19.23
C PHE A 589 1.02 -0.48 18.12
N ARG A 590 2.30 -0.37 18.48
CA ARG A 590 3.40 -0.52 17.51
C ARG A 590 3.47 -1.93 16.91
N LEU A 591 3.20 -2.96 17.71
CA LEU A 591 3.17 -4.34 17.26
C LEU A 591 2.02 -4.61 16.26
N THR A 592 0.90 -3.90 16.42
CA THR A 592 -0.35 -4.12 15.68
C THR A 592 -0.62 -3.05 14.61
N GLU A 593 0.30 -2.11 14.41
CA GLU A 593 0.19 -0.98 13.47
C GLU A 593 -0.13 -1.44 12.03
N ASP A 594 0.44 -2.56 11.57
CA ASP A 594 0.13 -3.14 10.26
C ASP A 594 -1.33 -3.60 10.12
N ALA A 595 -1.98 -3.97 11.22
CA ALA A 595 -3.34 -4.51 11.23
C ALA A 595 -4.38 -3.41 11.46
N ILE A 596 -4.12 -2.51 12.42
CA ILE A 596 -5.07 -1.47 12.85
C ILE A 596 -4.85 -0.14 12.12
N GLY A 597 -3.69 0.06 11.49
CA GLY A 597 -3.27 1.33 10.90
C GLY A 597 -2.65 2.31 11.91
N ASP A 598 -2.48 3.56 11.50
CA ASP A 598 -1.92 4.62 12.36
C ASP A 598 -2.87 4.88 13.55
N PRO A 599 -2.40 4.77 14.81
CA PRO A 599 -3.19 5.09 15.99
C PRO A 599 -3.85 6.46 15.94
N ARG A 600 -3.22 7.46 15.31
CA ARG A 600 -3.81 8.80 15.12
C ARG A 600 -5.12 8.71 14.35
N VAL A 601 -5.08 8.11 13.16
CA VAL A 601 -6.24 7.96 12.26
C VAL A 601 -7.33 7.13 12.96
N CYS A 602 -6.94 6.08 13.67
CA CYS A 602 -7.86 5.26 14.45
C CYS A 602 -8.60 6.01 15.55
N LEU A 603 -7.91 6.91 16.28
CA LEU A 603 -8.51 7.73 17.33
C LEU A 603 -9.43 8.80 16.74
N GLU A 604 -9.00 9.46 15.66
CA GLU A 604 -9.80 10.45 14.92
C GLU A 604 -11.09 9.85 14.37
N GLY A 605 -11.00 8.70 13.70
CA GLY A 605 -12.16 7.97 13.16
C GLY A 605 -13.16 7.51 14.23
N ARG A 606 -12.76 7.51 15.51
CA ARG A 606 -13.61 7.18 16.66
C ARG A 606 -14.09 8.42 17.42
N GLY A 607 -13.91 9.61 16.85
CA GLY A 607 -14.45 10.87 17.36
C GLY A 607 -13.52 11.65 18.28
N LEU A 608 -12.26 11.23 18.46
CA LEU A 608 -11.29 12.04 19.20
C LEU A 608 -10.78 13.18 18.30
N GLY A 609 -10.91 14.43 18.77
CA GLY A 609 -10.46 15.59 17.99
C GLY A 609 -8.97 15.51 17.58
N GLU A 610 -8.66 15.95 16.36
CA GLU A 610 -7.36 15.82 15.67
C GLU A 610 -6.17 16.11 16.60
N ASN A 611 -6.14 17.28 17.25
CA ASN A 611 -5.04 17.69 18.13
C ASN A 611 -4.82 16.72 19.30
N ARG A 612 -5.89 16.16 19.88
CA ARG A 612 -5.80 15.19 20.99
C ARG A 612 -5.38 13.82 20.49
N ALA A 613 -5.89 13.39 19.33
CA ALA A 613 -5.47 12.16 18.69
C ALA A 613 -3.98 12.18 18.32
N GLU A 614 -3.50 13.28 17.75
CA GLU A 614 -2.09 13.48 17.42
C GLU A 614 -1.21 13.48 18.68
N ALA A 615 -1.62 14.17 19.75
CA ALA A 615 -0.89 14.20 21.01
C ALA A 615 -0.72 12.79 21.62
N LEU A 616 -1.81 11.99 21.69
CA LEU A 616 -1.77 10.62 22.17
C LEU A 616 -0.92 9.70 21.27
N ALA A 617 -1.10 9.79 19.95
CA ALA A 617 -0.32 8.99 19.01
C ALA A 617 1.19 9.31 19.11
N LEU A 618 1.55 10.59 19.27
CA LEU A 618 2.93 11.01 19.51
C LEU A 618 3.47 10.45 20.84
N GLN A 619 2.65 10.42 21.89
CA GLN A 619 3.02 9.82 23.17
C GLN A 619 3.26 8.31 23.04
N PHE A 620 2.43 7.58 22.28
CA PHE A 620 2.65 6.15 22.00
C PHE A 620 3.99 5.92 21.28
N ARG A 621 4.30 6.72 20.25
CA ARG A 621 5.58 6.65 19.52
C ARG A 621 6.77 6.94 20.44
N ARG A 622 6.65 7.92 21.34
CA ARG A 622 7.70 8.23 22.34
C ARG A 622 7.92 7.09 23.33
N LEU A 623 6.85 6.50 23.88
CA LEU A 623 6.91 5.45 24.90
C LEU A 623 7.42 4.10 24.34
N SER A 624 7.16 3.83 23.07
CA SER A 624 7.62 2.62 22.37
C SER A 624 9.02 2.76 21.74
N ARG A 625 9.60 3.96 21.73
CA ARG A 625 10.94 4.21 21.17
C ARG A 625 12.00 3.42 21.93
N GLY A 626 12.85 2.71 21.19
CA GLY A 626 13.92 1.88 21.75
C GLY A 626 13.45 0.57 22.40
N LEU A 627 12.15 0.30 22.46
CA LEU A 627 11.64 -1.00 22.91
C LEU A 627 11.76 -2.04 21.79
N LYS A 628 12.19 -3.25 22.16
CA LYS A 628 12.16 -4.42 21.29
C LYS A 628 10.71 -4.86 21.14
N VAL A 629 10.19 -4.81 19.91
CA VAL A 629 8.86 -5.33 19.59
C VAL A 629 8.91 -6.86 19.67
N PRO A 630 8.04 -7.51 20.47
CA PRO A 630 7.96 -8.97 20.50
C PRO A 630 7.66 -9.50 19.11
N GLN A 631 8.28 -10.61 18.72
CA GLN A 631 7.85 -11.33 17.53
C GLN A 631 6.65 -12.19 17.89
N TYR A 632 5.68 -12.33 16.98
CA TYR A 632 4.52 -13.20 17.19
C TYR A 632 4.90 -14.67 17.47
N ALA A 633 6.08 -15.12 17.02
CA ALA A 633 6.60 -16.45 17.34
C ALA A 633 6.95 -16.65 18.83
N ASP A 634 7.11 -15.58 19.61
CA ASP A 634 7.35 -15.66 21.07
C ASP A 634 6.04 -15.46 21.84
N GLN A 635 5.26 -16.54 21.91
CA GLN A 635 3.97 -16.57 22.59
C GLN A 635 4.07 -16.09 24.05
N ARG A 636 5.15 -16.39 24.78
CA ARG A 636 5.33 -15.94 26.17
C ARG A 636 5.48 -14.43 26.26
N ALA A 637 6.27 -13.83 25.39
CA ALA A 637 6.42 -12.39 25.32
C ALA A 637 5.10 -11.70 24.92
N MET A 638 4.34 -12.30 24.00
CA MET A 638 3.02 -11.80 23.59
C MET A 638 2.03 -11.77 24.77
N ILE A 639 1.88 -12.88 25.48
CA ILE A 639 0.99 -12.98 26.66
C ILE A 639 1.42 -11.99 27.74
N ALA A 640 2.73 -11.85 27.98
CA ALA A 640 3.24 -10.88 28.95
C ALA A 640 2.91 -9.44 28.53
N LEU A 641 3.02 -9.11 27.24
CA LEU A 641 2.63 -7.81 26.69
C LEU A 641 1.14 -7.56 26.87
N LEU A 642 0.29 -8.49 26.41
CA LEU A 642 -1.16 -8.41 26.53
C LEU A 642 -1.63 -8.29 27.98
N SER A 643 -0.97 -8.99 28.90
CA SER A 643 -1.24 -8.86 30.34
C SER A 643 -0.91 -7.47 30.88
N ARG A 644 0.03 -6.73 30.28
CA ARG A 644 0.43 -5.40 30.78
C ARG A 644 -0.26 -4.27 30.04
N ALA A 645 -0.71 -4.51 28.81
CA ALA A 645 -1.38 -3.54 27.96
C ALA A 645 -2.86 -3.37 28.36
N ARG A 646 -3.09 -2.80 29.54
CA ARG A 646 -4.41 -2.52 30.13
C ARG A 646 -4.48 -1.06 30.56
N LEU A 647 -5.65 -0.44 30.45
CA LEU A 647 -5.91 0.88 31.02
C LEU A 647 -6.16 0.77 32.53
N ALA A 648 -5.89 1.85 33.27
CA ALA A 648 -5.89 1.88 34.74
C ALA A 648 -7.16 1.30 35.40
N THR A 649 -8.31 1.48 34.74
CA THR A 649 -9.63 1.08 35.25
C THR A 649 -9.99 -0.37 34.96
N PHE A 650 -9.26 -1.05 34.07
CA PHE A 650 -9.62 -2.39 33.64
C PHE A 650 -8.62 -3.43 34.15
N ALA A 651 -9.05 -4.25 35.09
CA ALA A 651 -8.32 -5.37 35.64
C ALA A 651 -8.36 -6.60 34.73
N GLN A 652 -9.27 -6.69 33.75
CA GLN A 652 -9.38 -7.81 32.82
C GLN A 652 -10.09 -7.43 31.51
N HIS A 653 -9.96 -8.29 30.50
CA HIS A 653 -10.64 -8.17 29.21
C HIS A 653 -11.58 -9.34 28.99
N TYR A 654 -12.82 -9.07 28.55
CA TYR A 654 -13.74 -10.09 28.03
C TYR A 654 -13.78 -9.99 26.51
N VAL A 655 -13.34 -11.06 25.85
CA VAL A 655 -13.28 -11.12 24.39
C VAL A 655 -14.41 -12.00 23.92
N CYS A 656 -15.49 -11.38 23.45
CA CYS A 656 -16.67 -12.09 22.99
C CYS A 656 -16.46 -12.53 21.54
N VAL A 657 -16.49 -13.83 21.29
CA VAL A 657 -16.29 -14.41 19.96
C VAL A 657 -17.58 -15.09 19.54
N GLU A 658 -18.15 -14.69 18.41
CA GLU A 658 -19.25 -15.40 17.79
C GLU A 658 -18.70 -16.16 16.58
N ILE A 659 -18.80 -17.49 16.61
CA ILE A 659 -18.37 -18.33 15.48
C ILE A 659 -19.53 -18.37 14.47
N PRO A 660 -19.33 -17.87 13.23
CA PRO A 660 -20.32 -17.92 12.17
C PRO A 660 -20.80 -19.34 11.89
N ASP A 661 -22.10 -19.47 11.60
CA ASP A 661 -22.72 -20.79 11.40
C ASP A 661 -22.31 -21.45 10.08
N ASP A 662 -21.98 -20.66 9.05
CA ASP A 662 -21.55 -21.11 7.71
C ASP A 662 -20.15 -21.73 7.70
N ILE A 663 -19.31 -21.36 8.67
CA ILE A 663 -17.97 -21.95 8.85
C ILE A 663 -18.04 -23.39 9.37
N LEU A 664 -19.20 -23.77 9.94
CA LEU A 664 -19.45 -25.08 10.50
C LEU A 664 -20.13 -26.04 9.51
N ASP A 665 -20.36 -25.63 8.26
CA ASP A 665 -20.88 -26.51 7.20
C ASP A 665 -19.83 -27.53 6.74
N GLU A 666 -20.24 -28.79 6.51
CA GLU A 666 -19.38 -29.97 6.26
C GLU A 666 -18.18 -29.75 5.30
N ASP A 667 -18.34 -28.91 4.29
CA ASP A 667 -17.31 -28.62 3.28
C ASP A 667 -16.20 -27.66 3.77
N SER A 668 -16.50 -26.78 4.74
CA SER A 668 -15.57 -25.77 5.29
C SER A 668 -14.79 -26.29 6.51
N ILE A 669 -15.21 -27.43 7.02
CA ILE A 669 -14.80 -28.00 8.30
C ILE A 669 -13.29 -28.26 8.45
N PRO A 670 -12.54 -28.78 7.46
CA PRO A 670 -11.14 -29.17 7.71
C PRO A 670 -10.22 -28.01 8.08
N GLU A 671 -10.32 -26.88 7.37
CA GLU A 671 -9.50 -25.70 7.65
C GLU A 671 -10.01 -24.97 8.90
N ALA A 672 -11.33 -24.80 9.02
CA ALA A 672 -11.97 -24.20 10.19
C ALA A 672 -11.63 -24.97 11.48
N LYS A 673 -11.57 -26.31 11.45
CA LYS A 673 -11.19 -27.16 12.60
C LYS A 673 -9.80 -26.81 13.11
N VAL A 674 -8.84 -26.50 12.24
CA VAL A 674 -7.48 -26.13 12.66
C VAL A 674 -7.47 -24.77 13.36
N HIS A 675 -8.19 -23.78 12.83
CA HIS A 675 -8.29 -22.45 13.44
C HIS A 675 -9.09 -22.47 14.75
N LEU A 676 -10.20 -23.21 14.80
CA LEU A 676 -10.98 -23.42 16.03
C LEU A 676 -10.18 -24.16 17.10
N LYS A 677 -9.36 -25.14 16.72
CA LYS A 677 -8.44 -25.80 17.64
C LYS A 677 -7.39 -24.82 18.15
N ALA A 678 -6.79 -24.00 17.28
CA ALA A 678 -5.83 -22.98 17.68
C ALA A 678 -6.46 -21.96 18.65
N LEU A 679 -7.70 -21.55 18.41
CA LEU A 679 -8.49 -20.74 19.34
C LEU A 679 -8.64 -21.44 20.70
N GLY A 680 -9.10 -22.70 20.71
CA GLY A 680 -9.27 -23.49 21.93
C GLY A 680 -7.97 -23.66 22.74
N ASP A 681 -6.86 -23.94 22.06
CA ASP A 681 -5.53 -24.05 22.66
C ASP A 681 -5.05 -22.70 23.25
N MET A 682 -5.42 -21.58 22.62
CA MET A 682 -5.05 -20.23 23.06
C MET A 682 -5.87 -19.75 24.27
N MET A 683 -7.14 -20.12 24.39
CA MET A 683 -8.04 -19.70 25.49
C MET A 683 -7.44 -19.83 26.91
N PRO A 684 -6.97 -21.00 27.36
CA PRO A 684 -6.39 -21.15 28.70
C PRO A 684 -5.06 -20.40 28.86
N VAL A 685 -4.35 -20.18 27.76
CA VAL A 685 -3.06 -19.51 27.73
C VAL A 685 -3.24 -18.00 27.96
N VAL A 686 -4.17 -17.36 27.24
CA VAL A 686 -4.46 -15.92 27.39
C VAL A 686 -5.27 -15.61 28.65
N ALA A 687 -6.00 -16.58 29.21
CA ALA A 687 -6.64 -16.45 30.51
C ALA A 687 -5.64 -16.12 31.63
N ARG A 688 -4.39 -16.57 31.53
CA ARG A 688 -3.30 -16.20 32.48
C ARG A 688 -2.96 -14.71 32.42
N ALA A 689 -3.19 -14.06 31.29
CA ALA A 689 -3.08 -12.61 31.11
C ALA A 689 -4.34 -11.85 31.54
N ARG A 690 -5.34 -12.53 32.14
CA ARG A 690 -6.68 -11.99 32.44
C ARG A 690 -7.41 -11.50 31.18
N ILE A 691 -7.21 -12.21 30.08
CA ILE A 691 -7.99 -12.08 28.85
C ILE A 691 -8.87 -13.31 28.76
N PHE A 692 -10.16 -13.14 28.96
CA PHE A 692 -11.12 -14.23 29.02
C PHE A 692 -11.94 -14.25 27.74
N ILE A 693 -11.64 -15.23 26.89
CA ILE A 693 -12.40 -15.45 25.67
C ILE A 693 -13.73 -16.12 26.03
N LYS A 694 -14.82 -15.50 25.60
CA LYS A 694 -16.21 -15.95 25.75
C LYS A 694 -16.68 -16.37 24.37
N ALA A 695 -16.52 -17.65 24.04
CA ALA A 695 -16.81 -18.18 22.72
C ALA A 695 -18.27 -18.66 22.65
N PHE A 696 -19.02 -18.07 21.74
CA PHE A 696 -20.41 -18.36 21.47
C PHE A 696 -20.46 -19.22 20.21
N VAL A 697 -20.70 -20.53 20.36
CA VAL A 697 -20.61 -21.52 19.28
C VAL A 697 -21.94 -22.26 19.08
N ARG A 698 -22.26 -22.62 17.83
CA ARG A 698 -23.43 -23.44 17.53
C ARG A 698 -23.21 -24.85 18.07
N GLN A 699 -24.27 -25.48 18.58
CA GLN A 699 -24.17 -26.88 18.99
C GLN A 699 -24.04 -27.78 17.75
N ALA A 700 -22.85 -28.37 17.58
CA ALA A 700 -22.57 -29.40 16.58
C ALA A 700 -21.64 -30.46 17.19
N SER A 701 -21.94 -31.74 16.98
CA SER A 701 -21.19 -32.87 17.57
C SER A 701 -19.71 -32.87 17.22
N GLU A 702 -19.34 -32.30 16.07
CA GLU A 702 -17.95 -32.21 15.62
C GLU A 702 -17.14 -31.17 16.40
N ILE A 703 -17.79 -30.13 16.91
CA ILE A 703 -17.19 -29.07 17.72
C ILE A 703 -16.87 -29.56 19.13
N ASP A 704 -17.62 -30.57 19.61
CA ASP A 704 -17.41 -31.16 20.94
C ASP A 704 -16.00 -31.74 21.08
N SER A 705 -15.40 -32.21 19.99
CA SER A 705 -14.03 -32.73 19.96
C SER A 705 -12.95 -31.63 19.99
N LEU A 706 -13.26 -30.43 19.53
CA LEU A 706 -12.32 -29.30 19.41
C LEU A 706 -12.19 -28.51 20.70
N PHE A 707 -13.25 -28.53 21.49
CA PHE A 707 -13.36 -27.81 22.75
C PHE A 707 -13.71 -28.82 23.85
N PRO A 708 -12.71 -29.47 24.49
CA PRO A 708 -13.01 -30.38 25.59
C PRO A 708 -13.78 -29.62 26.68
N ALA A 709 -14.78 -30.30 27.27
CA ALA A 709 -15.61 -29.72 28.32
C ALA A 709 -14.72 -29.14 29.42
N THR A 710 -14.91 -27.85 29.72
CA THR A 710 -14.17 -27.09 30.72
C THR A 710 -15.08 -26.62 31.83
#